data_AF-A0A0G0WN93-F1
#
_entry.id   AF-A0A0G0WN93-F1
#
_cell.length_a   1.000
_cell.length_b   1.000
_cell.length_c   1.000
_cell.angle_alpha   90.00
_cell.angle_beta   90.00
_cell.angle_gamma   90.00
#
_symmetry.space_group_name_H-M   'P 1'
#
loop_
_entity.id
_entity.type
_entity.pdbx_description
1 polymer ?
#
loop_
_entity_poly.entity_id
_entity_poly.type
_entity_poly.pdbx_seq_one_letter_code
_entity_poly.pdbx_strand_id
1 'polypeptide(L)'
;MPDQTMVENLVHKTTKEIHPEEHTRRVHQLQRIIDGRVLSSSPDSQQIDIGNTFDTLPPRERADLLYDKLMAFAITERIIRQEGKSNPDVKPEPVDPYLVAEIRTLWQDPQTRNLFVESAGEALIDKKLYRVSETGKKWKEINADIADTRRVFEEETRRLFLQHVTRPDQISAATGRTARLAKELINLQQEKRKTITLDGLPHTAENTDVAANIMHETLSMYHNQLNQGFVWLPTRLDIHVSTLQSLQNARWPVLRGEAGTGKSEQADAAALVLTGEQPTHLAASDKTGERQLIADKEIDPSGGSYELYGQAMQAATGYNDSRQSESTFKTGRMVRIDESGRLGKDGYSTIKELRQKRPATPKDIQNFKEGKTIDPDKLLHGKPVLPGFAAILATNPEGSRYPDRTEPDAALRRELSYITVDYPDMSPTNPELYEFMLAALMDNNQHIAAAKEELAPAYTLMARNDKLPDGRQVQAEQQLIIDENAPMHGTLYRLSHAIRALQDSFIAGNQGIASGETLHFETQNDGVIKIMEVGGEPLTLSNSTITLGEISSWMQGFRDRRLKDDPNYQVDTLTEWVQLKLKTYLNQVDEIDKDKIEAIFNYFHLFDPVPDLSHARPLTPKDIGYLSPRVPRPLHLDLSAEAGRPMTEPPAQVPTPDLHTDISGLLEDSSRILIKPGVLDFEREGRAISLRNGSLVTLGGEKFRFAGFSPDGRPIVRLANEDLYRVVDLEQLKKEGEFNFVLQEAETLFGQDFLGPEQIEKAFGIKIDDVPEIQFSLDELRQAKDRGEMLVLYTDKAPDGQSLTMEKMFVLLKPQFDKDGKGGVLYNTEWCRDEDFFKKEAPKAKWGLVGKDFIPNSTDKNYLQQTEALADFVKNTVFKGQPIPPEYQEAIREFEIQKGDIGKLLGSDWGEAGKRLAALKLTQMTRTSPVEDAYRLLAYFQNSGDKLLPATVNWTNRRTSDGDFVYLGGFDSGGVSVSYWYPGLQNPGIGVCFSR
;
A
#
# COMPACT_ATOMS: atom_id res chain seq x y z
N MET A 1 3.81 26.84 -50.26
CA MET A 1 2.51 26.28 -49.87
C MET A 1 2.31 25.01 -50.68
N PRO A 2 2.46 23.85 -50.03
CA PRO A 2 1.27 23.07 -49.63
C PRO A 2 1.33 22.50 -48.20
N ASP A 3 0.11 22.21 -47.71
CA ASP A 3 -0.37 21.41 -46.56
C ASP A 3 0.16 21.66 -45.13
N GLN A 4 -0.57 22.54 -44.44
CA GLN A 4 -0.62 22.71 -42.98
C GLN A 4 -1.29 21.54 -42.22
N THR A 5 -1.78 20.50 -42.89
CA THR A 5 -2.49 19.35 -42.28
C THR A 5 -1.60 18.13 -42.00
N MET A 6 -0.32 18.17 -42.36
CA MET A 6 0.64 17.09 -42.06
C MET A 6 1.54 17.36 -40.84
N VAL A 7 1.52 18.59 -40.30
CA VAL A 7 2.34 18.98 -39.14
C VAL A 7 1.63 18.72 -37.80
N GLU A 8 0.29 18.65 -37.78
CA GLU A 8 -0.47 18.30 -36.57
C GLU A 8 -0.49 16.79 -36.27
N ASN A 9 -0.20 15.93 -37.26
CA ASN A 9 -0.26 14.47 -37.09
C ASN A 9 1.09 13.80 -36.74
N LEU A 10 2.17 14.57 -36.57
CA LEU A 10 3.51 14.03 -36.33
C LEU A 10 4.09 14.29 -34.92
N VAL A 11 3.27 14.74 -33.97
CA VAL A 11 3.65 14.94 -32.56
C VAL A 11 3.26 13.74 -31.66
N HIS A 12 2.69 12.66 -32.21
CA HIS A 12 2.25 11.47 -31.46
C HIS A 12 3.05 10.24 -31.84
N LYS A 13 4.28 10.15 -31.35
CA LYS A 13 5.02 8.89 -31.17
C LYS A 13 6.36 9.22 -30.58
N THR A 14 6.40 9.29 -29.24
CA THR A 14 7.33 8.49 -28.43
C THR A 14 7.21 8.75 -26.93
N THR A 15 6.28 8.01 -26.37
CA THR A 15 6.23 7.61 -24.97
C THR A 15 5.62 6.20 -25.04
N LYS A 16 5.72 5.34 -24.02
CA LYS A 16 4.68 4.31 -23.85
C LYS A 16 3.40 5.07 -23.52
N GLU A 17 2.78 5.66 -24.54
CA GLU A 17 1.54 6.39 -24.41
C GLU A 17 0.52 5.37 -23.93
N ILE A 18 -0.08 5.69 -22.79
CA ILE A 18 -1.45 5.30 -22.51
C ILE A 18 -2.20 5.50 -23.81
N HIS A 19 -2.57 4.42 -24.50
CA HIS A 19 -3.32 4.53 -25.74
C HIS A 19 -4.49 5.48 -25.45
N PRO A 20 -4.70 6.56 -26.23
CA PRO A 20 -5.87 7.43 -26.09
C PRO A 20 -7.17 6.60 -26.04
N GLU A 21 -7.14 5.42 -26.68
CA GLU A 21 -8.15 4.37 -26.61
C GLU A 21 -8.35 3.75 -25.21
N GLU A 22 -7.31 3.50 -24.41
CA GLU A 22 -7.41 3.00 -23.03
C GLU A 22 -8.04 4.06 -22.11
N HIS A 23 -7.63 5.32 -22.23
CA HIS A 23 -8.23 6.43 -21.49
C HIS A 23 -9.71 6.61 -21.87
N THR A 24 -10.00 6.67 -23.17
CA THR A 24 -11.37 6.75 -23.69
C THR A 24 -12.22 5.56 -23.24
N ARG A 25 -11.66 4.35 -23.24
CA ARG A 25 -12.33 3.13 -22.75
C ARG A 25 -12.67 3.25 -21.26
N ARG A 26 -11.76 3.76 -20.42
CA ARG A 26 -12.00 3.93 -18.98
C ARG A 26 -13.05 5.00 -18.70
N VAL A 27 -12.99 6.12 -19.42
CA VAL A 27 -14.01 7.18 -19.38
C VAL A 27 -15.38 6.61 -19.73
N HIS A 28 -15.51 5.86 -20.83
CA HIS A 28 -16.78 5.25 -21.22
C HIS A 28 -17.27 4.20 -20.22
N GLN A 29 -16.38 3.40 -19.63
CA GLN A 29 -16.75 2.46 -18.57
C GLN A 29 -17.31 3.18 -17.34
N LEU A 30 -16.66 4.24 -16.88
CA LEU A 30 -17.12 5.06 -15.76
C LEU A 30 -18.50 5.66 -16.03
N GLN A 31 -18.69 6.26 -17.20
CA GLN A 31 -20.00 6.81 -17.61
C GLN A 31 -21.10 5.76 -17.57
N ARG A 32 -20.86 4.58 -18.18
CA ARG A 32 -21.85 3.48 -18.18
C ARG A 32 -22.19 2.99 -16.76
N ILE A 33 -21.22 2.96 -15.85
CA ILE A 33 -21.45 2.57 -14.46
C ILE A 33 -22.33 3.61 -13.76
N ILE A 34 -22.03 4.90 -13.90
CA ILE A 34 -22.81 5.96 -13.24
C ILE A 34 -24.23 5.98 -13.81
N ASP A 35 -24.38 6.01 -15.13
CA ASP A 35 -25.69 6.04 -15.79
C ASP A 35 -26.52 4.78 -15.50
N GLY A 36 -25.91 3.59 -15.56
CA GLY A 36 -26.61 2.32 -15.50
C GLY A 36 -26.77 1.69 -14.12
N ARG A 37 -26.01 2.17 -13.11
CA ARG A 37 -26.05 1.61 -11.75
C ARG A 37 -26.38 2.65 -10.68
N VAL A 38 -25.80 3.85 -10.76
CA VAL A 38 -26.02 4.89 -9.75
C VAL A 38 -27.34 5.59 -9.99
N LEU A 39 -27.53 6.15 -11.20
CA LEU A 39 -28.71 6.96 -11.51
C LEU A 39 -30.01 6.15 -11.61
N SER A 40 -29.90 4.83 -11.82
CA SER A 40 -31.02 3.89 -11.89
C SER A 40 -31.41 3.27 -10.54
N SER A 41 -30.64 3.51 -9.47
CA SER A 41 -30.83 2.87 -8.17
C SER A 41 -32.04 3.36 -7.39
N SER A 42 -32.53 4.57 -7.68
CA SER A 42 -33.71 5.16 -7.04
C SER A 42 -34.54 5.98 -8.03
N PRO A 43 -35.64 5.44 -8.58
CA PRO A 43 -36.52 6.15 -9.52
C PRO A 43 -37.18 7.39 -8.91
N ASP A 44 -37.47 7.34 -7.60
CA ASP A 44 -38.19 8.40 -6.86
C ASP A 44 -37.38 9.69 -6.72
N SER A 45 -36.05 9.61 -6.85
CA SER A 45 -35.16 10.77 -6.83
C SER A 45 -35.39 11.76 -7.99
N GLN A 46 -36.18 11.41 -9.01
CA GLN A 46 -36.56 12.35 -10.09
C GLN A 46 -37.51 13.47 -9.62
N GLN A 47 -38.14 13.32 -8.44
CA GLN A 47 -39.10 14.27 -7.89
C GLN A 47 -38.47 15.29 -6.91
N ILE A 48 -37.17 15.16 -6.61
CA ILE A 48 -36.45 16.03 -5.66
C ILE A 48 -35.83 17.19 -6.44
N ASP A 49 -36.36 18.40 -6.25
CA ASP A 49 -35.85 19.63 -6.88
C ASP A 49 -34.73 20.26 -6.04
N ILE A 50 -33.50 20.13 -6.53
CA ILE A 50 -32.27 20.67 -5.91
C ILE A 50 -31.36 21.32 -6.98
N GLY A 51 -31.91 21.69 -8.13
CA GLY A 51 -31.13 22.24 -9.26
C GLY A 51 -30.31 23.47 -8.86
N ASN A 52 -30.95 24.39 -8.15
CA ASN A 52 -30.35 25.67 -7.74
C ASN A 52 -29.29 25.53 -6.64
N THR A 53 -29.12 24.35 -6.04
CA THR A 53 -28.23 24.15 -4.88
C THR A 53 -26.76 24.24 -5.24
N PHE A 54 -26.37 23.93 -6.49
CA PHE A 54 -24.98 23.87 -6.92
C PHE A 54 -24.58 24.96 -7.90
N ASP A 55 -25.50 25.84 -8.31
CA ASP A 55 -25.28 26.84 -9.36
C ASP A 55 -24.24 27.90 -8.97
N THR A 56 -24.03 28.10 -7.67
CA THR A 56 -23.02 29.03 -7.14
C THR A 56 -21.62 28.44 -7.10
N LEU A 57 -21.47 27.13 -7.34
CA LEU A 57 -20.18 26.44 -7.26
C LEU A 57 -19.44 26.43 -8.60
N PRO A 58 -18.12 26.69 -8.61
CA PRO A 58 -17.33 26.56 -9.84
C PRO A 58 -17.30 25.10 -10.33
N PRO A 59 -17.10 24.86 -11.65
CA PRO A 59 -17.08 23.50 -12.22
C PRO A 59 -16.15 22.52 -11.49
N ARG A 60 -14.97 22.96 -11.03
CA ARG A 60 -14.03 22.16 -10.23
C ARG A 60 -14.67 21.67 -8.93
N GLU A 61 -15.28 22.56 -8.15
CA GLU A 61 -15.91 22.20 -6.88
C GLU A 61 -17.12 21.29 -7.09
N ARG A 62 -17.89 21.50 -8.15
CA ARG A 62 -18.97 20.58 -8.52
C ARG A 62 -18.44 19.18 -8.85
N ALA A 63 -17.28 19.09 -9.50
CA ALA A 63 -16.63 17.81 -9.82
C ALA A 63 -16.04 17.12 -8.56
N ASP A 64 -15.43 17.88 -7.65
CA ASP A 64 -14.97 17.37 -6.34
C ASP A 64 -16.16 16.86 -5.51
N LEU A 65 -17.25 17.62 -5.46
CA LEU A 65 -18.47 17.22 -4.75
C LEU A 65 -19.09 15.97 -5.38
N LEU A 66 -19.12 15.88 -6.71
CA LEU A 66 -19.58 14.69 -7.42
C LEU A 66 -18.75 13.45 -7.05
N TYR A 67 -17.42 13.57 -6.96
CA TYR A 67 -16.56 12.49 -6.49
C TYR A 67 -16.95 12.04 -5.07
N ASP A 68 -17.12 13.00 -4.16
CA ASP A 68 -17.44 12.72 -2.76
C ASP A 68 -18.79 11.99 -2.60
N LYS A 69 -19.80 12.43 -3.35
CA LYS A 69 -21.14 11.81 -3.36
C LYS A 69 -21.12 10.41 -4.00
N LEU A 70 -20.34 10.21 -5.07
CA LEU A 70 -20.16 8.88 -5.68
C LEU A 70 -19.43 7.92 -4.73
N MET A 71 -18.46 8.40 -3.95
CA MET A 71 -17.78 7.61 -2.92
C MET A 71 -18.73 7.23 -1.78
N ALA A 72 -19.55 8.18 -1.30
CA ALA A 72 -20.60 7.89 -0.32
C ALA A 72 -21.57 6.82 -0.84
N PHE A 73 -22.03 6.93 -2.08
CA PHE A 73 -22.89 5.93 -2.72
C PHE A 73 -22.24 4.54 -2.74
N ALA A 74 -20.97 4.46 -3.15
CA ALA A 74 -20.24 3.19 -3.22
C ALA A 74 -20.03 2.54 -1.85
N ILE A 75 -19.74 3.34 -0.81
CA ILE A 75 -19.61 2.86 0.57
C ILE A 75 -20.94 2.35 1.09
N THR A 76 -22.04 3.09 0.91
CA THR A 76 -23.37 2.68 1.34
C THR A 76 -23.82 1.40 0.64
N GLU A 77 -23.59 1.26 -0.67
CA GLU A 77 -23.85 -0.01 -1.38
C GLU A 77 -23.08 -1.20 -0.77
N ARG A 78 -21.85 -0.97 -0.31
CA ARG A 78 -21.05 -2.02 0.34
C ARG A 78 -21.62 -2.39 1.71
N ILE A 79 -22.03 -1.40 2.51
CA ILE A 79 -22.66 -1.61 3.82
C ILE A 79 -23.97 -2.39 3.66
N ILE A 80 -24.86 -1.95 2.77
CA ILE A 80 -26.13 -2.63 2.45
C ILE A 80 -25.89 -4.11 2.09
N ARG A 81 -24.87 -4.40 1.27
CA ARG A 81 -24.51 -5.79 0.91
C ARG A 81 -23.97 -6.59 2.08
N GLN A 82 -23.26 -5.96 3.01
CA GLN A 82 -22.75 -6.61 4.22
C GLN A 82 -23.87 -6.87 5.22
N GLU A 83 -24.76 -5.90 5.46
CA GLU A 83 -25.92 -6.05 6.33
C GLU A 83 -26.87 -7.15 5.83
N GLY A 84 -27.17 -7.16 4.52
CA GLY A 84 -27.98 -8.21 3.92
C GLY A 84 -27.35 -9.61 3.99
N LYS A 85 -26.01 -9.71 4.10
CA LYS A 85 -25.31 -10.98 4.35
C LYS A 85 -25.33 -11.37 5.84
N SER A 86 -25.19 -10.39 6.73
CA SER A 86 -25.11 -10.61 8.18
C SER A 86 -26.47 -10.86 8.83
N ASN A 87 -27.56 -10.32 8.28
CA ASN A 87 -28.91 -10.46 8.81
C ASN A 87 -29.95 -10.63 7.68
N PRO A 88 -30.09 -11.84 7.11
CA PRO A 88 -30.91 -12.08 5.92
C PRO A 88 -32.41 -11.78 6.12
N ASP A 89 -32.89 -11.80 7.36
CA ASP A 89 -34.30 -11.58 7.71
C ASP A 89 -34.67 -10.09 7.79
N VAL A 90 -33.67 -9.19 7.81
CA VAL A 90 -33.86 -7.74 7.82
C VAL A 90 -33.48 -7.20 6.44
N LYS A 91 -34.46 -6.64 5.73
CA LYS A 91 -34.19 -5.95 4.47
C LYS A 91 -33.39 -4.67 4.79
N PRO A 92 -32.15 -4.53 4.30
CA PRO A 92 -31.37 -3.31 4.55
C PRO A 92 -32.08 -2.09 3.98
N GLU A 93 -31.89 -0.95 4.62
CA GLU A 93 -32.39 0.32 4.09
C GLU A 93 -31.72 0.60 2.73
N PRO A 94 -32.48 1.05 1.70
CA PRO A 94 -31.91 1.41 0.42
C PRO A 94 -31.05 2.68 0.53
N VAL A 95 -30.24 2.94 -0.49
CA VAL A 95 -29.49 4.21 -0.58
C VAL A 95 -30.48 5.38 -0.58
N ASP A 96 -30.16 6.42 0.20
CA ASP A 96 -30.97 7.63 0.32
C ASP A 96 -31.27 8.23 -1.08
N PRO A 97 -32.54 8.36 -1.48
CA PRO A 97 -32.93 8.99 -2.73
C PRO A 97 -32.38 10.41 -2.91
N TYR A 98 -32.16 11.16 -1.82
CA TYR A 98 -31.61 12.51 -1.86
C TYR A 98 -30.16 12.51 -2.35
N LEU A 99 -29.33 11.57 -1.89
CA LEU A 99 -27.96 11.39 -2.38
C LEU A 99 -27.93 11.11 -3.90
N VAL A 100 -28.84 10.25 -4.37
CA VAL A 100 -28.95 9.91 -5.80
C VAL A 100 -29.42 11.13 -6.62
N ALA A 101 -30.31 11.97 -6.07
CA ALA A 101 -30.71 13.22 -6.70
C ALA A 101 -29.53 14.19 -6.83
N GLU A 102 -28.72 14.38 -5.78
CA GLU A 102 -27.54 15.26 -5.82
C GLU A 102 -26.53 14.80 -6.88
N ILE A 103 -26.23 13.50 -6.93
CA ILE A 103 -25.36 12.91 -7.96
C ILE A 103 -25.94 13.17 -9.34
N ARG A 104 -27.26 13.00 -9.53
CA ARG A 104 -27.91 13.23 -10.82
C ARG A 104 -27.77 14.68 -11.28
N THR A 105 -28.05 15.64 -10.40
CA THR A 105 -27.96 17.07 -10.72
C THR A 105 -26.53 17.45 -11.13
N LEU A 106 -25.52 17.03 -10.35
CA LEU A 106 -24.11 17.29 -10.67
C LEU A 106 -23.66 16.59 -11.96
N TRP A 107 -24.11 15.35 -12.20
CA TRP A 107 -23.76 14.57 -13.39
C TRP A 107 -24.39 15.09 -14.69
N GLN A 108 -25.54 15.75 -14.60
CA GLN A 108 -26.23 16.33 -15.76
C GLN A 108 -25.55 17.60 -16.28
N ASP A 109 -24.79 18.31 -15.43
CA ASP A 109 -23.98 19.45 -15.85
C ASP A 109 -22.80 19.00 -16.73
N PRO A 110 -22.73 19.41 -18.02
CA PRO A 110 -21.72 18.89 -18.93
C PRO A 110 -20.28 19.26 -18.54
N GLN A 111 -20.06 20.44 -17.95
CA GLN A 111 -18.73 20.89 -17.54
C GLN A 111 -18.21 20.04 -16.37
N THR A 112 -19.05 19.85 -15.35
CA THR A 112 -18.79 19.02 -14.18
C THR A 112 -18.50 17.58 -14.58
N ARG A 113 -19.38 17.00 -15.42
CA ARG A 113 -19.22 15.62 -15.90
C ARG A 113 -17.91 15.43 -16.65
N ASN A 114 -17.59 16.31 -17.59
CA ASN A 114 -16.38 16.19 -18.41
C ASN A 114 -15.11 16.29 -17.57
N LEU A 115 -15.05 17.27 -16.67
CA LEU A 115 -13.93 17.47 -15.77
C LEU A 115 -13.73 16.27 -14.83
N PHE A 116 -14.82 15.74 -14.28
CA PHE A 116 -14.79 14.55 -13.43
C PHE A 116 -14.27 13.32 -14.18
N VAL A 117 -14.82 13.01 -15.37
CA VAL A 117 -14.43 11.78 -16.07
C VAL A 117 -12.99 11.81 -16.58
N GLU A 118 -12.48 13.00 -16.92
CA GLU A 118 -11.09 13.19 -17.30
C GLU A 118 -10.16 12.90 -16.12
N SER A 119 -10.31 13.60 -15.00
CA SER A 119 -9.49 13.36 -13.79
C SER A 119 -9.63 11.93 -13.26
N ALA A 120 -10.85 11.38 -13.23
CA ALA A 120 -11.08 10.01 -12.76
C ALA A 120 -10.50 8.96 -13.73
N GLY A 121 -10.56 9.22 -15.04
CA GLY A 121 -9.96 8.38 -16.08
C GLY A 121 -8.45 8.29 -15.93
N GLU A 122 -7.78 9.43 -15.77
CA GLU A 122 -6.34 9.52 -15.48
C GLU A 122 -5.98 8.75 -14.21
N ALA A 123 -6.69 9.00 -13.10
CA ALA A 123 -6.41 8.35 -11.82
C ALA A 123 -6.52 6.81 -11.88
N LEU A 124 -7.46 6.26 -12.66
CA LEU A 124 -7.59 4.82 -12.85
C LEU A 124 -6.41 4.22 -13.62
N ILE A 125 -5.87 4.95 -14.59
CA ILE A 125 -4.74 4.51 -15.39
C ILE A 125 -3.45 4.59 -14.57
N ASP A 126 -3.21 5.71 -13.91
CA ASP A 126 -2.06 5.90 -13.02
C ASP A 126 -2.02 4.82 -11.95
N LYS A 127 -3.17 4.52 -11.33
CA LYS A 127 -3.30 3.43 -10.35
C LYS A 127 -2.94 2.07 -10.93
N LYS A 128 -3.29 1.80 -12.20
CA LYS A 128 -2.93 0.56 -12.89
C LYS A 128 -1.42 0.51 -13.13
N LEU A 129 -0.83 1.58 -13.66
CA LEU A 129 0.61 1.69 -13.96
C LEU A 129 1.45 1.56 -12.69
N TYR A 130 1.08 2.29 -11.64
CA TYR A 130 1.69 2.17 -10.32
C TYR A 130 1.66 0.74 -9.77
N ARG A 131 0.55 0.02 -9.91
CA ARG A 131 0.42 -1.36 -9.40
C ARG A 131 1.31 -2.36 -10.11
N VAL A 132 1.62 -2.13 -11.39
CA VAL A 132 2.39 -3.08 -12.22
C VAL A 132 3.88 -2.72 -12.28
N SER A 133 4.26 -1.49 -11.89
CA SER A 133 5.65 -1.04 -11.93
C SER A 133 6.52 -1.73 -10.87
N GLU A 134 7.81 -1.93 -11.19
CA GLU A 134 8.78 -2.52 -10.27
C GLU A 134 8.95 -1.67 -9.00
N THR A 135 9.08 -0.35 -9.17
CA THR A 135 9.19 0.60 -8.05
C THR A 135 7.94 0.56 -7.15
N GLY A 136 6.75 0.42 -7.74
CA GLY A 136 5.49 0.30 -6.98
C GLY A 136 5.37 -1.05 -6.24
N LYS A 137 5.84 -2.15 -6.84
CA LYS A 137 5.93 -3.46 -6.17
C LYS A 137 6.92 -3.41 -5.00
N LYS A 138 8.12 -2.89 -5.23
CA LYS A 138 9.17 -2.72 -4.21
C LYS A 138 8.69 -1.86 -3.04
N TRP A 139 7.96 -0.78 -3.31
CA TRP A 139 7.37 0.05 -2.25
C TRP A 139 6.41 -0.73 -1.35
N LYS A 140 5.56 -1.59 -1.93
CA LYS A 140 4.64 -2.43 -1.16
C LYS A 140 5.37 -3.45 -0.32
N GLU A 141 6.41 -4.08 -0.86
CA GLU A 141 7.27 -5.01 -0.14
C GLU A 141 7.96 -4.31 1.05
N ILE A 142 8.61 -3.17 0.82
CA ILE A 142 9.26 -2.39 1.90
C ILE A 142 8.25 -1.99 2.99
N ASN A 143 7.04 -1.56 2.63
CA ASN A 143 6.04 -1.20 3.64
C ASN A 143 5.50 -2.42 4.40
N ALA A 144 5.35 -3.57 3.75
CA ALA A 144 4.99 -4.81 4.43
C ALA A 144 6.10 -5.21 5.43
N ASP A 145 7.36 -5.17 4.99
CA ASP A 145 8.52 -5.47 5.83
C ASP A 145 8.64 -4.50 7.00
N ILE A 146 8.41 -3.19 6.78
CA ILE A 146 8.36 -2.19 7.87
C ILE A 146 7.24 -2.53 8.85
N ALA A 147 6.04 -2.84 8.37
CA ALA A 147 4.89 -3.13 9.23
C ALA A 147 5.15 -4.38 10.09
N ASP A 148 5.66 -5.45 9.48
CA ASP A 148 5.96 -6.70 10.17
C ASP A 148 7.13 -6.55 11.15
N THR A 149 8.23 -5.95 10.71
CA THR A 149 9.41 -5.70 11.55
C THR A 149 9.03 -4.78 12.72
N ARG A 150 8.22 -3.75 12.49
CA ARG A 150 7.76 -2.83 13.53
C ARG A 150 6.87 -3.54 14.54
N ARG A 151 5.91 -4.33 14.08
CA ARG A 151 5.03 -5.10 14.95
C ARG A 151 5.85 -6.03 15.87
N VAL A 152 6.80 -6.77 15.31
CA VAL A 152 7.67 -7.67 16.11
C VAL A 152 8.59 -6.87 17.05
N PHE A 153 9.14 -5.74 16.58
CA PHE A 153 9.95 -4.85 17.40
C PHE A 153 9.18 -4.30 18.61
N GLU A 154 7.96 -3.80 18.39
CA GLU A 154 7.08 -3.26 19.42
C GLU A 154 6.63 -4.35 20.39
N GLU A 155 6.25 -5.54 19.89
CA GLU A 155 5.89 -6.71 20.72
C GLU A 155 7.05 -7.15 21.62
N GLU A 156 8.26 -7.34 21.08
CA GLU A 156 9.43 -7.74 21.89
C GLU A 156 9.82 -6.63 22.88
N THR A 157 9.73 -5.36 22.48
CA THR A 157 10.01 -4.21 23.35
C THR A 157 9.00 -4.14 24.51
N ARG A 158 7.71 -4.31 24.22
CA ARG A 158 6.65 -4.39 25.24
C ARG A 158 6.88 -5.55 26.19
N ARG A 159 7.23 -6.73 25.69
CA ARG A 159 7.51 -7.91 26.54
C ARG A 159 8.69 -7.70 27.48
N LEU A 160 9.77 -7.07 27.00
CA LEU A 160 10.91 -6.68 27.82
C LEU A 160 10.51 -5.67 28.89
N PHE A 161 9.76 -4.63 28.49
CA PHE A 161 9.34 -3.54 29.37
C PHE A 161 8.37 -4.01 30.46
N LEU A 162 7.39 -4.85 30.11
CA LEU A 162 6.43 -5.47 31.05
C LEU A 162 7.01 -6.65 31.83
N GLN A 163 8.30 -6.96 31.66
CA GLN A 163 8.99 -8.09 32.31
C GLN A 163 8.30 -9.45 32.11
N HIS A 164 7.67 -9.65 30.96
CA HIS A 164 7.14 -10.96 30.55
C HIS A 164 8.28 -11.95 30.23
N VAL A 165 9.51 -11.44 30.10
CA VAL A 165 10.74 -12.23 29.96
C VAL A 165 11.60 -12.00 31.20
N THR A 166 11.78 -13.03 32.03
CA THR A 166 12.41 -12.89 33.37
C THR A 166 13.75 -13.59 33.51
N ARG A 167 14.08 -14.53 32.62
CA ARG A 167 15.35 -15.26 32.69
C ARG A 167 16.49 -14.46 32.06
N PRO A 168 17.69 -14.36 32.70
CA PRO A 168 18.80 -13.56 32.19
C PRO A 168 19.22 -13.89 30.74
N ASP A 169 19.23 -15.17 30.37
CA ASP A 169 19.55 -15.63 29.01
C ASP A 169 18.52 -15.15 27.99
N GLN A 170 17.23 -15.22 28.34
CA GLN A 170 16.15 -14.76 27.47
C GLN A 170 16.08 -13.24 27.37
N ILE A 171 16.36 -12.52 28.46
CA ILE A 171 16.46 -11.05 28.46
C ILE A 171 17.58 -10.62 27.52
N SER A 172 18.78 -11.18 27.66
CA SER A 172 19.92 -10.87 26.78
C SER A 172 19.60 -11.15 25.31
N ALA A 173 18.98 -12.30 25.02
CA ALA A 173 18.57 -12.66 23.66
C ALA A 173 17.50 -11.69 23.10
N ALA A 174 16.49 -11.34 23.90
CA ALA A 174 15.43 -10.42 23.50
C ALA A 174 15.99 -9.01 23.26
N THR A 175 16.85 -8.47 24.14
CA THR A 175 17.53 -7.19 23.92
C THR A 175 18.37 -7.21 22.64
N GLY A 176 19.11 -8.29 22.38
CA GLY A 176 19.87 -8.46 21.14
C GLY A 176 18.99 -8.58 19.88
N ARG A 177 17.77 -9.13 20.00
CA ARG A 177 16.77 -9.11 18.92
C ARG A 177 16.22 -7.71 18.68
N THR A 178 15.79 -7.02 19.74
CA THR A 178 15.26 -5.64 19.66
C THR A 178 16.26 -4.69 19.02
N ALA A 179 17.55 -4.77 19.38
CA ALA A 179 18.59 -3.95 18.77
C ALA A 179 18.79 -4.22 17.26
N ARG A 180 18.68 -5.49 16.84
CA ARG A 180 18.75 -5.87 15.42
C ARG A 180 17.54 -5.37 14.64
N LEU A 181 16.33 -5.58 15.17
CA LEU A 181 15.08 -5.11 14.57
C LEU A 181 15.05 -3.58 14.46
N ALA A 182 15.55 -2.85 15.46
CA ALA A 182 15.66 -1.39 15.38
C ALA A 182 16.58 -0.95 14.22
N LYS A 183 17.73 -1.60 14.05
CA LYS A 183 18.65 -1.31 12.94
C LYS A 183 18.04 -1.66 11.58
N GLU A 184 17.33 -2.77 11.50
CA GLU A 184 16.60 -3.20 10.31
C GLU A 184 15.50 -2.18 9.93
N LEU A 185 14.72 -1.70 10.90
CA LEU A 185 13.74 -0.64 10.69
C LEU A 185 14.38 0.64 10.14
N ILE A 186 15.54 1.06 10.66
CA ILE A 186 16.26 2.23 10.14
C ILE A 186 16.66 2.02 8.68
N ASN A 187 17.20 0.84 8.34
CA ASN A 187 17.59 0.53 6.96
C ASN A 187 16.36 0.52 6.03
N LEU A 188 15.26 -0.10 6.43
CA LEU A 188 14.02 -0.13 5.66
C LEU A 188 13.45 1.27 5.45
N GLN A 189 13.49 2.15 6.46
CA GLN A 189 13.08 3.56 6.32
C GLN A 189 13.98 4.33 5.35
N GLN A 190 15.29 4.05 5.33
CA GLN A 190 16.19 4.63 4.34
C GLN A 190 15.87 4.14 2.93
N GLU A 191 15.63 2.84 2.73
CA GLU A 191 15.21 2.30 1.44
C GLU A 191 13.86 2.86 0.97
N LYS A 192 12.93 3.04 1.90
CA LYS A 192 11.64 3.72 1.68
C LYS A 192 11.86 5.13 1.14
N ARG A 193 12.73 5.92 1.79
CA ARG A 193 13.08 7.28 1.35
C ARG A 193 13.70 7.28 -0.03
N LYS A 194 14.67 6.39 -0.30
CA LYS A 194 15.33 6.27 -1.61
C LYS A 194 14.34 5.95 -2.74
N THR A 195 13.32 5.15 -2.44
CA THR A 195 12.28 4.80 -3.42
C THR A 195 11.43 6.02 -3.79
N ILE A 196 11.07 6.87 -2.83
CA ILE A 196 10.34 8.14 -3.08
C ILE A 196 11.21 9.12 -3.86
N THR A 197 12.47 9.29 -3.47
CA THR A 197 13.38 10.26 -4.10
C THR A 197 14.01 9.74 -5.39
N LEU A 198 13.68 8.52 -5.81
CA LEU A 198 14.31 7.82 -6.94
C LEU A 198 15.84 7.79 -6.87
N ASP A 199 16.41 7.68 -5.67
CA ASP A 199 17.86 7.60 -5.49
C ASP A 199 18.40 6.33 -6.19
N GLY A 200 19.23 6.54 -7.20
CA GLY A 200 19.77 5.48 -8.05
C GLY A 200 18.89 5.06 -9.24
N LEU A 201 17.78 5.76 -9.51
CA LEU A 201 16.91 5.53 -10.67
C LEU A 201 16.78 6.80 -11.54
N PRO A 202 16.61 6.68 -12.86
CA PRO A 202 16.43 7.84 -13.72
C PRO A 202 15.07 8.50 -13.49
N HIS A 203 15.02 9.83 -13.46
CA HIS A 203 13.82 10.64 -13.24
C HIS A 203 12.94 10.74 -14.50
N THR A 204 12.65 9.61 -15.13
CA THR A 204 11.72 9.50 -16.26
C THR A 204 10.28 9.64 -15.78
N ALA A 205 9.35 10.07 -16.64
CA ALA A 205 7.93 10.18 -16.31
C ALA A 205 7.35 8.93 -15.64
N GLU A 206 7.68 7.73 -16.14
CA GLU A 206 7.23 6.46 -15.55
C GLU A 206 7.65 6.31 -14.07
N ASN A 207 8.91 6.60 -13.75
CA ASN A 207 9.43 6.49 -12.39
C ASN A 207 8.91 7.60 -11.47
N THR A 208 8.82 8.84 -11.97
CA THR A 208 8.37 9.97 -11.17
C THR A 208 6.87 9.92 -10.90
N ASP A 209 6.06 9.44 -11.86
CA ASP A 209 4.62 9.20 -11.65
C ASP A 209 4.39 8.12 -10.59
N VAL A 210 5.22 7.08 -10.59
CA VAL A 210 5.19 6.04 -9.55
C VAL A 210 5.59 6.60 -8.20
N ALA A 211 6.66 7.40 -8.13
CA ALA A 211 7.09 8.08 -6.90
C ALA A 211 6.00 9.03 -6.37
N ALA A 212 5.27 9.71 -7.25
CA ALA A 212 4.14 10.54 -6.86
C ALA A 212 3.01 9.71 -6.23
N ASN A 213 2.59 8.61 -6.87
CA ASN A 213 1.57 7.71 -6.28
C ASN A 213 2.01 7.13 -4.92
N ILE A 214 3.29 6.80 -4.78
CA ILE A 214 3.90 6.38 -3.52
C ILE A 214 3.78 7.48 -2.44
N MET A 215 4.04 8.73 -2.81
CA MET A 215 3.92 9.86 -1.89
C MET A 215 2.45 10.10 -1.50
N HIS A 216 1.50 9.93 -2.42
CA HIS A 216 0.06 9.97 -2.10
C HIS A 216 -0.33 8.89 -1.07
N GLU A 217 0.16 7.66 -1.20
CA GLU A 217 -0.05 6.63 -0.17
C GLU A 217 0.56 7.02 1.18
N THR A 218 1.72 7.69 1.16
CA THR A 218 2.38 8.19 2.38
C THR A 218 1.55 9.28 3.07
N LEU A 219 1.04 10.26 2.31
CA LEU A 219 0.14 11.30 2.83
C LEU A 219 -1.17 10.70 3.34
N SER A 220 -1.72 9.70 2.63
CA SER A 220 -2.92 8.97 3.05
C SER A 220 -2.70 8.24 4.38
N MET A 221 -1.53 7.63 4.58
CA MET A 221 -1.13 7.04 5.85
C MET A 221 -1.06 8.10 6.96
N TYR A 222 -0.44 9.25 6.69
CA TYR A 222 -0.39 10.36 7.66
C TYR A 222 -1.78 10.88 8.01
N HIS A 223 -2.68 11.02 7.03
CA HIS A 223 -4.06 11.42 7.24
C HIS A 223 -4.78 10.44 8.19
N ASN A 224 -4.68 9.14 7.92
CA ASN A 224 -5.30 8.10 8.77
C ASN A 224 -4.75 8.12 10.21
N GLN A 225 -3.44 8.32 10.36
CA GLN A 225 -2.81 8.44 11.69
C GLN A 225 -3.26 9.70 12.43
N LEU A 226 -3.33 10.84 11.73
CA LEU A 226 -3.81 12.10 12.29
C LEU A 226 -5.26 11.99 12.80
N ASN A 227 -6.13 11.28 12.06
CA ASN A 227 -7.50 10.99 12.51
C ASN A 227 -7.56 10.11 13.77
N GLN A 228 -6.48 9.39 14.09
CA GLN A 228 -6.32 8.62 15.34
C GLN A 228 -5.68 9.44 16.47
N GLY A 229 -5.39 10.73 16.23
CA GLY A 229 -4.90 11.68 17.22
C GLY A 229 -3.39 11.92 17.21
N PHE A 230 -2.61 11.17 16.42
CA PHE A 230 -1.15 11.37 16.32
C PHE A 230 -0.59 10.86 15.00
N VAL A 231 0.33 11.61 14.40
CA VAL A 231 0.96 11.25 13.12
C VAL A 231 2.45 10.95 13.30
N TRP A 232 2.87 9.80 12.76
CA TRP A 232 4.24 9.30 12.82
C TRP A 232 5.08 9.86 11.69
N LEU A 233 5.32 11.17 11.74
CA LEU A 233 6.24 11.86 10.83
C LEU A 233 7.70 11.38 11.09
N PRO A 234 8.62 11.56 10.13
CA PRO A 234 10.03 11.15 10.29
C PRO A 234 10.67 11.67 11.59
N THR A 235 10.58 12.97 11.90
CA THR A 235 11.15 13.50 13.16
C THR A 235 10.51 12.89 14.41
N ARG A 236 9.21 12.58 14.36
CA ARG A 236 8.46 11.96 15.48
C ARG A 236 8.85 10.51 15.72
N LEU A 237 9.18 9.78 14.65
CA LEU A 237 9.73 8.43 14.75
C LEU A 237 11.10 8.43 15.43
N ASP A 238 11.98 9.39 15.11
CA ASP A 238 13.30 9.50 15.74
C ASP A 238 13.21 9.81 17.25
N ILE A 239 12.28 10.70 17.63
CA ILE A 239 11.97 11.01 19.03
C ILE A 239 11.45 9.75 19.75
N HIS A 240 10.58 8.99 19.12
CA HIS A 240 10.05 7.76 19.71
C HIS A 240 11.14 6.70 19.93
N VAL A 241 12.00 6.46 18.94
CA VAL A 241 13.14 5.55 19.08
C VAL A 241 14.05 5.98 20.24
N SER A 242 14.34 7.27 20.35
CA SER A 242 15.15 7.84 21.46
C SER A 242 14.47 7.67 22.82
N THR A 243 13.15 7.79 22.87
CA THR A 243 12.33 7.57 24.06
C THR A 243 12.40 6.11 24.51
N LEU A 244 12.24 5.16 23.59
CA LEU A 244 12.36 3.73 23.86
C LEU A 244 13.77 3.36 24.37
N GLN A 245 14.82 3.86 23.72
CA GLN A 245 16.20 3.61 24.11
C GLN A 245 16.50 4.15 25.52
N SER A 246 15.92 5.30 25.87
CA SER A 246 16.07 5.91 27.20
C SER A 246 15.48 5.01 28.29
N LEU A 247 14.26 4.51 28.08
CA LEU A 247 13.55 3.63 29.01
C LEU A 247 14.26 2.27 29.16
N GLN A 248 14.77 1.70 28.07
CA GLN A 248 15.57 0.47 28.12
C GLN A 248 16.86 0.62 28.95
N ASN A 249 17.44 1.82 28.96
CA ASN A 249 18.60 2.16 29.79
C ASN A 249 18.23 2.58 31.22
N ALA A 250 17.01 2.29 31.67
CA ALA A 250 16.48 2.64 32.99
C ALA A 250 16.59 4.15 33.32
N ARG A 251 16.41 4.98 32.28
CA ARG A 251 16.30 6.43 32.37
C ARG A 251 14.91 6.89 31.95
N TRP A 252 14.30 7.76 32.76
CA TRP A 252 13.01 8.33 32.39
C TRP A 252 13.21 9.48 31.40
N PRO A 253 12.56 9.43 30.23
CA PRO A 253 12.70 10.46 29.20
C PRO A 253 12.03 11.77 29.65
N VAL A 254 12.69 12.88 29.32
CA VAL A 254 12.19 14.24 29.48
C VAL A 254 12.10 14.86 28.09
N LEU A 255 10.90 14.94 27.56
CA LEU A 255 10.60 15.59 26.30
C LEU A 255 10.65 17.10 26.50
N ARG A 256 11.67 17.75 25.92
CA ARG A 256 11.92 19.18 26.06
C ARG A 256 11.69 19.89 24.73
N GLY A 257 10.84 20.90 24.73
CA GLY A 257 10.50 21.63 23.50
C GLY A 257 9.51 22.74 23.79
N GLU A 258 9.34 23.68 22.88
CA GLU A 258 8.41 24.80 23.05
C GLU A 258 6.94 24.35 23.14
N ALA A 259 6.07 25.24 23.64
CA ALA A 259 4.64 24.97 23.66
C ALA A 259 4.10 24.70 22.24
N GLY A 260 3.20 23.74 22.08
CA GLY A 260 2.58 23.44 20.78
C GLY A 260 3.36 22.51 19.85
N THR A 261 4.55 22.04 20.22
CA THR A 261 5.37 21.12 19.39
C THR A 261 4.88 19.67 19.39
N GLY A 262 3.87 19.31 20.18
CA GLY A 262 3.30 17.95 20.23
C GLY A 262 3.95 16.99 21.25
N LYS A 263 4.57 17.53 22.31
CA LYS A 263 5.26 16.74 23.36
C LYS A 263 4.33 15.75 24.06
N SER A 264 3.13 16.19 24.42
CA SER A 264 2.18 15.41 25.21
C SER A 264 1.62 14.26 24.38
N GLU A 265 1.27 14.52 23.12
CA GLU A 265 0.79 13.54 22.16
C GLU A 265 1.88 12.51 21.83
N GLN A 266 3.15 12.94 21.72
CA GLN A 266 4.30 12.05 21.53
C GLN A 266 4.50 11.11 22.73
N ALA A 267 4.30 11.61 23.95
CA ALA A 267 4.38 10.80 25.17
C ALA A 267 3.24 9.77 25.24
N ASP A 268 2.01 10.17 24.91
CA ASP A 268 0.85 9.28 24.89
C ASP A 268 1.01 8.17 23.86
N ALA A 269 1.44 8.52 22.66
CA ALA A 269 1.71 7.57 21.59
C ALA A 269 2.80 6.55 22.02
N ALA A 270 3.85 7.01 22.69
CA ALA A 270 4.89 6.12 23.21
C ALA A 270 4.38 5.19 24.33
N ALA A 271 3.58 5.71 25.26
CA ALA A 271 2.99 4.93 26.35
C ALA A 271 2.05 3.84 25.83
N LEU A 272 1.23 4.14 24.82
CA LEU A 272 0.33 3.19 24.19
C LEU A 272 1.09 2.03 23.51
N VAL A 273 2.18 2.34 22.80
CA VAL A 273 3.04 1.31 22.19
C VAL A 273 3.66 0.41 23.27
N LEU A 274 4.19 1.01 24.34
CA LEU A 274 4.94 0.30 25.39
C LEU A 274 4.06 -0.52 26.34
N THR A 275 2.88 -0.04 26.68
CA THR A 275 2.02 -0.66 27.70
C THR A 275 0.72 -1.21 27.15
N GLY A 276 0.30 -0.81 25.95
CA GLY A 276 -1.03 -1.08 25.42
C GLY A 276 -2.13 -0.20 26.01
N GLU A 277 -1.78 0.72 26.92
CA GLU A 277 -2.70 1.59 27.65
C GLU A 277 -2.24 3.05 27.54
N GLN A 278 -3.18 3.98 27.66
CA GLN A 278 -2.85 5.41 27.79
C GLN A 278 -2.08 5.66 29.11
N PRO A 279 -1.26 6.70 29.21
CA PRO A 279 -0.63 7.04 30.48
C PRO A 279 -1.65 7.65 31.46
N THR A 280 -1.35 7.61 32.76
CA THR A 280 -2.00 8.50 33.73
C THR A 280 -1.43 9.89 33.58
N HIS A 281 -2.29 10.91 33.55
CA HIS A 281 -1.88 12.29 33.31
C HIS A 281 -1.72 13.08 34.60
N LEU A 282 -0.63 13.85 34.69
CA LEU A 282 -0.39 14.81 35.77
C LEU A 282 0.18 16.11 35.20
N ALA A 283 -0.51 17.23 35.45
CA ALA A 283 0.04 18.57 35.22
C ALA A 283 0.78 19.04 36.47
N ALA A 284 2.09 19.25 36.36
CA ALA A 284 2.94 19.61 37.49
C ALA A 284 2.91 21.11 37.81
N SER A 285 3.14 21.39 39.09
CA SER A 285 3.31 22.72 39.69
C SER A 285 4.35 22.66 40.81
N ASP A 286 4.71 23.82 41.35
CA ASP A 286 5.63 23.96 42.49
C ASP A 286 5.14 23.20 43.74
N LYS A 287 3.82 23.05 43.89
CA LYS A 287 3.14 22.33 44.98
C LYS A 287 2.91 20.85 44.72
N THR A 288 3.25 20.36 43.53
CA THR A 288 3.10 18.95 43.19
C THR A 288 4.11 18.14 43.99
N GLY A 289 3.63 17.25 44.85
CA GLY A 289 4.45 16.40 45.71
C GLY A 289 3.76 15.08 46.03
N GLU A 290 4.06 14.52 47.20
CA GLU A 290 3.55 13.20 47.64
C GLU A 290 2.02 13.11 47.58
N ARG A 291 1.30 14.19 47.93
CA ARG A 291 -0.17 14.22 47.92
C ARG A 291 -0.77 13.92 46.53
N GLN A 292 -0.22 14.53 45.48
CA GLN A 292 -0.75 14.39 44.11
C GLN A 292 -0.16 13.19 43.37
N LEU A 293 1.11 12.87 43.64
CA LEU A 293 1.80 11.76 42.99
C LEU A 293 1.44 10.42 43.62
N ILE A 294 1.32 10.37 44.95
CA ILE A 294 1.27 9.11 45.71
C ILE A 294 -0.07 8.90 46.38
N ALA A 295 -0.41 9.70 47.40
CA ALA A 295 -1.62 9.48 48.18
C ALA A 295 -2.05 10.72 48.97
N ASP A 296 -3.36 10.90 49.10
CA ASP A 296 -3.99 11.90 49.95
C ASP A 296 -4.99 11.26 50.92
N LYS A 297 -5.17 11.85 52.10
CA LYS A 297 -6.15 11.33 53.07
C LYS A 297 -7.53 11.93 52.83
N GLU A 298 -8.51 11.06 52.63
CA GLU A 298 -9.91 11.41 52.42
C GLU A 298 -10.81 10.76 53.48
N ILE A 299 -12.01 11.32 53.65
CA ILE A 299 -13.02 10.82 54.60
C ILE A 299 -14.23 10.35 53.81
N ASP A 300 -14.67 9.11 54.05
CA ASP A 300 -15.87 8.56 53.42
C ASP A 300 -17.16 9.06 54.09
N PRO A 301 -18.35 8.85 53.47
CA PRO A 301 -19.62 9.26 54.06
C PRO A 301 -19.96 8.61 55.41
N SER A 302 -19.28 7.53 55.80
CA SER A 302 -19.44 6.86 57.09
C SER A 302 -18.52 7.42 58.18
N GLY A 303 -17.64 8.37 57.85
CA GLY A 303 -16.68 8.98 58.75
C GLY A 303 -15.35 8.21 58.86
N GLY A 304 -15.16 7.16 58.06
CA GLY A 304 -13.91 6.42 57.97
C GLY A 304 -12.88 7.16 57.11
N SER A 305 -11.61 7.17 57.53
CA SER A 305 -10.52 7.72 56.71
C SER A 305 -9.90 6.66 55.82
N TYR A 306 -9.57 7.04 54.60
CA TYR A 306 -8.84 6.21 53.64
C TYR A 306 -7.85 7.04 52.84
N GLU A 307 -6.95 6.38 52.10
CA GLU A 307 -5.99 7.06 51.23
C GLU A 307 -6.50 6.99 49.80
N LEU A 308 -6.78 8.13 49.19
CA LEU A 308 -7.02 8.24 47.76
C LEU A 308 -5.68 8.31 47.05
N TYR A 309 -5.42 7.40 46.11
CA TYR A 309 -4.12 7.32 45.47
C TYR A 309 -3.97 8.32 44.34
N GLY A 310 -2.78 8.93 44.27
CA GLY A 310 -2.37 9.87 43.23
C GLY A 310 -1.97 9.16 41.93
N GLN A 311 -1.66 9.95 40.90
CA GLN A 311 -1.49 9.45 39.53
C GLN A 311 -0.33 8.45 39.40
N ALA A 312 0.80 8.70 40.07
CA ALA A 312 1.94 7.79 40.02
C ALA A 312 1.70 6.51 40.81
N MET A 313 1.00 6.57 41.95
CA MET A 313 0.60 5.38 42.71
C MET A 313 -0.40 4.52 41.93
N GLN A 314 -1.38 5.13 41.27
CA GLN A 314 -2.33 4.43 40.40
C GLN A 314 -1.60 3.74 39.24
N ALA A 315 -0.70 4.44 38.56
CA ALA A 315 0.08 3.87 37.46
C ALA A 315 1.03 2.76 37.92
N ALA A 316 1.67 2.94 39.07
CA ALA A 316 2.62 1.97 39.63
C ALA A 316 1.93 0.70 40.13
N THR A 317 0.75 0.81 40.76
CA THR A 317 0.18 -0.30 41.53
C THR A 317 -1.15 -0.81 40.99
N GLY A 318 -1.85 -0.01 40.17
CA GLY A 318 -3.19 -0.30 39.66
C GLY A 318 -4.33 -0.11 40.68
N TYR A 319 -4.03 0.38 41.88
CA TYR A 319 -5.02 0.72 42.89
C TYR A 319 -5.38 2.20 42.82
N ASN A 320 -6.66 2.51 42.99
CA ASN A 320 -7.22 3.86 43.04
C ASN A 320 -7.30 4.40 44.48
N ASP A 321 -7.46 3.53 45.48
CA ASP A 321 -7.46 3.89 46.89
C ASP A 321 -7.03 2.72 47.80
N SER A 322 -6.79 3.00 49.09
CA SER A 322 -6.31 2.01 50.05
C SER A 322 -7.33 0.94 50.46
N ARG A 323 -8.62 1.10 50.13
CA ARG A 323 -9.69 0.15 50.49
C ARG A 323 -9.79 -1.00 49.49
N GLN A 324 -9.26 -0.82 48.29
CA GLN A 324 -9.27 -1.86 47.27
C GLN A 324 -8.39 -3.07 47.65
N SER A 325 -8.98 -4.25 47.56
CA SER A 325 -8.33 -5.54 47.80
C SER A 325 -7.58 -6.07 46.57
N GLU A 326 -7.96 -5.62 45.37
CA GLU A 326 -7.34 -6.01 44.11
C GLU A 326 -7.06 -4.79 43.24
N SER A 327 -6.04 -4.89 42.39
CA SER A 327 -5.71 -3.86 41.41
C SER A 327 -6.68 -3.89 40.23
N THR A 328 -6.96 -2.71 39.67
CA THR A 328 -7.78 -2.54 38.46
C THR A 328 -7.05 -3.06 37.21
N PHE A 329 -5.71 -3.00 37.23
CA PHE A 329 -4.85 -3.41 36.12
C PHE A 329 -3.91 -4.55 36.53
N LYS A 330 -3.49 -5.34 35.54
CA LYS A 330 -2.58 -6.49 35.73
C LYS A 330 -1.11 -6.12 35.55
N THR A 331 -0.83 -4.99 34.90
CA THR A 331 0.50 -4.42 34.65
C THR A 331 0.51 -2.96 35.07
N GLY A 332 1.71 -2.43 35.30
CA GLY A 332 1.92 -1.01 35.54
C GLY A 332 1.67 -0.20 34.27
N ARG A 333 1.24 1.04 34.46
CA ARG A 333 1.07 2.04 33.41
C ARG A 333 2.17 3.08 33.50
N MET A 334 2.30 3.88 32.46
CA MET A 334 3.19 5.04 32.49
C MET A 334 2.48 6.26 33.06
N VAL A 335 3.25 7.15 33.69
CA VAL A 335 2.80 8.48 34.08
C VAL A 335 3.34 9.50 33.09
N ARG A 336 2.48 10.33 32.52
CA ARG A 336 2.90 11.54 31.81
C ARG A 336 2.88 12.71 32.79
N ILE A 337 4.05 13.30 33.04
CA ILE A 337 4.19 14.48 33.90
C ILE A 337 4.42 15.69 33.00
N ASP A 338 3.36 16.44 32.71
CA ASP A 338 3.43 17.68 31.95
C ASP A 338 3.91 18.84 32.83
N GLU A 339 4.58 19.80 32.21
CA GLU A 339 5.21 20.94 32.88
C GLU A 339 6.17 20.53 34.01
N SER A 340 6.91 19.44 33.81
CA SER A 340 7.76 18.85 34.85
C SER A 340 8.82 19.81 35.38
N GLY A 341 9.25 20.80 34.59
CA GLY A 341 10.16 21.84 35.05
C GLY A 341 9.59 22.72 36.18
N ARG A 342 8.27 22.74 36.40
CA ARG A 342 7.63 23.45 37.52
C ARG A 342 7.72 22.70 38.85
N LEU A 343 8.17 21.45 38.86
CA LEU A 343 8.23 20.66 40.09
C LEU A 343 9.11 21.34 41.14
N GLY A 344 8.56 21.46 42.35
CA GLY A 344 9.32 21.87 43.51
C GLY A 344 10.27 20.77 44.01
N LYS A 345 11.03 21.08 45.06
CA LYS A 345 11.95 20.14 45.72
C LYS A 345 11.24 18.86 46.16
N ASP A 346 10.03 18.97 46.68
CA ASP A 346 9.24 17.84 47.19
C ASP A 346 8.77 16.93 46.04
N GLY A 347 8.35 17.51 44.92
CA GLY A 347 8.00 16.79 43.69
C GLY A 347 9.18 16.00 43.13
N TYR A 348 10.33 16.65 42.95
CA TYR A 348 11.54 15.95 42.48
C TYR A 348 12.05 14.90 43.48
N SER A 349 11.91 15.13 44.79
CA SER A 349 12.23 14.13 45.81
C SER A 349 11.34 12.90 45.68
N THR A 350 10.04 13.10 45.43
CA THR A 350 9.07 12.01 45.23
C THR A 350 9.39 11.23 43.95
N ILE A 351 9.73 11.91 42.84
CA ILE A 351 10.16 11.26 41.60
C ILE A 351 11.42 10.41 41.82
N LYS A 352 12.37 10.93 42.59
CA LYS A 352 13.61 10.20 42.93
C LYS A 352 13.32 8.93 43.73
N GLU A 353 12.37 8.99 44.67
CA GLU A 353 11.92 7.80 45.39
C GLU A 353 11.23 6.80 44.46
N LEU A 354 10.29 7.26 43.62
CA LEU A 354 9.59 6.42 42.65
C LEU A 354 10.56 5.70 41.71
N ARG A 355 11.60 6.38 41.24
CA ARG A 355 12.63 5.80 40.37
C ARG A 355 13.38 4.66 41.06
N GLN A 356 13.64 4.78 42.36
CA GLN A 356 14.36 3.75 43.12
C GLN A 356 13.55 2.47 43.32
N LYS A 357 12.22 2.52 43.16
CA LYS A 357 11.36 1.34 43.27
C LYS A 357 11.61 0.36 42.13
N ARG A 358 11.51 -0.92 42.45
CA ARG A 358 11.66 -2.02 41.50
C ARG A 358 10.30 -2.67 41.26
N PRO A 359 9.99 -3.07 40.02
CA PRO A 359 8.79 -3.84 39.76
C PRO A 359 8.81 -5.19 40.49
N ALA A 360 7.66 -5.57 41.03
CA ALA A 360 7.37 -6.85 41.64
C ALA A 360 7.28 -7.93 40.55
N THR A 361 7.95 -9.06 40.77
CA THR A 361 7.83 -10.21 39.87
C THR A 361 6.46 -10.88 40.04
N PRO A 362 6.00 -11.71 39.09
CA PRO A 362 4.76 -12.48 39.25
C PRO A 362 4.72 -13.30 40.56
N LYS A 363 5.87 -13.81 41.00
CA LYS A 363 6.01 -14.52 42.28
C LYS A 363 5.84 -13.60 43.49
N ASP A 364 6.37 -12.38 43.43
CA ASP A 364 6.19 -11.38 44.49
C ASP A 364 4.73 -10.97 44.61
N ILE A 365 4.04 -10.74 43.48
CA ILE A 365 2.62 -10.42 43.45
C ILE A 365 1.80 -11.57 44.07
N GLN A 366 2.11 -12.81 43.74
CA GLN A 366 1.47 -13.98 44.34
C GLN A 366 1.72 -14.07 45.85
N ASN A 367 2.97 -13.89 46.28
CA ASN A 367 3.35 -13.87 47.69
C ASN A 367 2.59 -12.78 48.46
N PHE A 368 2.46 -11.58 47.88
CA PHE A 368 1.70 -10.48 48.47
C PHE A 368 0.22 -10.85 48.67
N LYS A 369 -0.42 -11.46 47.66
CA LYS A 369 -1.81 -11.95 47.76
C LYS A 369 -2.00 -13.01 48.84
N GLU A 370 -0.97 -13.83 49.09
CA GLU A 370 -0.96 -14.84 50.15
C GLU A 370 -0.59 -14.28 51.53
N GLY A 371 -0.41 -12.95 51.66
CA GLY A 371 -0.03 -12.29 52.91
C GLY A 371 1.42 -12.53 53.33
N LYS A 372 2.28 -12.98 52.41
CA LYS A 372 3.71 -13.20 52.65
C LYS A 372 4.49 -11.89 52.46
N THR A 373 5.56 -11.74 53.23
CA THR A 373 6.48 -10.60 53.10
C THR A 373 7.13 -10.57 51.72
N ILE A 374 7.18 -9.40 51.10
CA ILE A 374 7.91 -9.12 49.87
C ILE A 374 8.91 -7.98 50.10
N ASP A 375 9.90 -7.85 49.22
CA ASP A 375 10.95 -6.83 49.28
C ASP A 375 10.33 -5.41 49.37
N PRO A 376 10.67 -4.60 50.40
CA PRO A 376 10.18 -3.23 50.54
C PRO A 376 10.49 -2.33 49.33
N ASP A 377 11.56 -2.60 48.58
CA ASP A 377 11.89 -1.84 47.36
C ASP A 377 10.92 -2.12 46.21
N LYS A 378 10.13 -3.20 46.31
CA LYS A 378 9.06 -3.58 45.39
C LYS A 378 7.68 -3.14 45.85
N LEU A 379 7.62 -2.48 47.01
CA LEU A 379 6.41 -1.92 47.57
C LEU A 379 6.42 -0.39 47.45
N LEU A 380 5.28 0.15 47.02
CA LEU A 380 4.96 1.56 47.12
C LEU A 380 3.73 1.67 48.01
N HIS A 381 3.87 2.32 49.17
CA HIS A 381 2.80 2.47 50.18
C HIS A 381 2.06 1.15 50.50
N GLY A 382 2.84 0.07 50.69
CA GLY A 382 2.31 -1.25 51.03
C GLY A 382 1.61 -2.01 49.90
N LYS A 383 1.66 -1.50 48.66
CA LYS A 383 1.16 -2.19 47.46
C LYS A 383 2.31 -2.57 46.52
N PRO A 384 2.24 -3.72 45.81
CA PRO A 384 3.26 -4.10 44.85
C PRO A 384 3.35 -3.12 43.68
N VAL A 385 4.56 -2.72 43.30
CA VAL A 385 4.81 -1.99 42.06
C VAL A 385 4.71 -2.98 40.90
N LEU A 386 3.80 -2.76 39.97
CA LEU A 386 3.56 -3.65 38.84
C LEU A 386 4.62 -3.45 37.73
N PRO A 387 5.01 -4.51 37.01
CA PRO A 387 5.87 -4.40 35.84
C PRO A 387 5.29 -3.48 34.76
N GLY A 388 6.13 -2.65 34.14
CA GLY A 388 5.70 -1.63 33.15
C GLY A 388 5.53 -0.22 33.71
N PHE A 389 5.72 -0.01 35.02
CA PHE A 389 5.71 1.33 35.60
C PHE A 389 6.94 2.15 35.17
N ALA A 390 6.70 3.32 34.60
CA ALA A 390 7.71 4.34 34.31
C ALA A 390 7.05 5.72 34.18
N ALA A 391 7.85 6.77 33.97
CA ALA A 391 7.33 8.09 33.65
C ALA A 391 7.94 8.64 32.35
N ILE A 392 7.16 9.42 31.62
CA ILE A 392 7.61 10.33 30.57
C ILE A 392 7.31 11.74 31.07
N LEU A 393 8.34 12.57 31.17
CA LEU A 393 8.22 13.95 31.59
C LEU A 393 8.17 14.84 30.36
N ALA A 394 7.38 15.90 30.39
CA ALA A 394 7.34 16.92 29.35
C ALA A 394 7.55 18.30 29.97
N THR A 395 8.42 19.11 29.37
CA THR A 395 8.70 20.46 29.85
C THR A 395 9.04 21.41 28.72
N ASN A 396 8.70 22.69 28.90
CA ASN A 396 9.27 23.75 28.08
C ASN A 396 10.74 24.01 28.48
N PRO A 397 11.58 24.48 27.55
CA PRO A 397 12.96 24.86 27.86
C PRO A 397 13.01 26.05 28.81
N GLU A 398 14.05 26.13 29.64
CA GLU A 398 14.31 27.31 30.47
C GLU A 398 14.66 28.52 29.60
N GLY A 399 14.17 29.70 29.97
CA GLY A 399 14.43 30.94 29.26
C GLY A 399 13.59 32.10 29.79
N SER A 400 13.60 33.23 29.10
CA SER A 400 12.94 34.47 29.53
C SER A 400 11.42 34.28 29.75
N ARG A 401 10.77 33.42 28.96
CA ARG A 401 9.33 33.10 29.07
C ARG A 401 9.01 32.16 30.22
N TYR A 402 9.95 31.32 30.62
CA TYR A 402 9.73 30.27 31.61
C TYR A 402 10.73 30.35 32.78
N PRO A 403 10.77 31.48 33.52
CA PRO A 403 11.72 31.67 34.63
C PRO A 403 11.42 30.78 35.83
N ASP A 404 10.23 30.19 35.88
CA ASP A 404 9.76 29.26 36.92
C ASP A 404 10.14 27.80 36.63
N ARG A 405 10.85 27.52 35.52
CA ARG A 405 11.36 26.17 35.23
C ARG A 405 12.66 25.94 35.99
N THR A 406 12.69 24.88 36.80
CA THR A 406 13.84 24.47 37.58
C THR A 406 14.36 23.12 37.11
N GLU A 407 15.67 23.00 36.98
CA GLU A 407 16.29 21.70 36.74
C GLU A 407 16.40 20.89 38.04
N PRO A 408 16.24 19.55 37.95
CA PRO A 408 16.44 18.69 39.11
C PRO A 408 17.91 18.72 39.59
N ASP A 409 18.16 18.15 40.77
CA ASP A 409 19.52 18.00 41.27
C ASP A 409 20.41 17.16 40.32
N ALA A 410 21.73 17.32 40.43
CA ALA A 410 22.68 16.65 39.53
C ALA A 410 22.63 15.11 39.60
N ALA A 411 22.13 14.53 40.70
CA ALA A 411 21.98 13.09 40.82
C ALA A 411 20.75 12.60 40.04
N LEU A 412 19.60 13.24 40.22
CA LEU A 412 18.37 12.90 39.48
C LEU A 412 18.54 13.16 37.98
N ARG A 413 19.25 14.23 37.57
CA ARG A 413 19.57 14.47 36.15
C ARG A 413 20.29 13.31 35.46
N ARG A 414 21.10 12.52 36.18
CA ARG A 414 21.78 11.35 35.61
C ARG A 414 20.85 10.15 35.39
N GLU A 415 19.68 10.17 36.04
CA GLU A 415 18.63 9.16 35.92
C GLU A 415 17.54 9.56 34.90
N LEU A 416 17.61 10.78 34.37
CA LEU A 416 16.75 11.29 33.31
C LEU A 416 17.48 11.29 31.96
N SER A 417 16.72 11.29 30.87
CA SER A 417 17.24 11.46 29.50
C SER A 417 16.49 12.56 28.79
N TYR A 418 17.16 13.67 28.48
CA TYR A 418 16.54 14.81 27.80
C TYR A 418 16.52 14.58 26.30
N ILE A 419 15.32 14.67 25.71
CA ILE A 419 15.08 14.49 24.29
C ILE A 419 14.42 15.77 23.77
N THR A 420 15.03 16.40 22.77
CA THR A 420 14.48 17.60 22.16
C THR A 420 13.28 17.24 21.27
N VAL A 421 12.18 17.99 21.43
CA VAL A 421 10.97 17.88 20.61
C VAL A 421 10.71 19.23 19.96
N ASP A 422 11.19 19.36 18.73
CA ASP A 422 11.04 20.57 17.92
C ASP A 422 9.76 20.52 17.07
N TYR A 423 9.36 21.67 16.54
CA TYR A 423 8.36 21.75 15.49
C TYR A 423 8.77 20.91 14.27
N PRO A 424 7.85 20.27 13.53
CA PRO A 424 8.21 19.52 12.34
C PRO A 424 9.05 20.35 11.38
N ASP A 425 10.03 19.71 10.77
CA ASP A 425 10.96 20.38 9.86
C ASP A 425 10.21 21.00 8.68
N MET A 426 10.69 22.16 8.25
CA MET A 426 10.27 22.76 6.99
C MET A 426 11.50 23.28 6.26
N SER A 427 11.87 22.59 5.19
CA SER A 427 12.89 23.04 4.25
C SER A 427 12.62 22.44 2.87
N PRO A 428 13.27 22.95 1.81
CA PRO A 428 13.17 22.38 0.46
C PRO A 428 13.44 20.87 0.38
N THR A 429 14.28 20.34 1.27
CA THR A 429 14.67 18.91 1.26
C THR A 429 13.98 18.06 2.34
N ASN A 430 13.41 18.72 3.36
CA ASN A 430 12.65 18.09 4.43
C ASN A 430 11.35 18.87 4.70
N PRO A 431 10.34 18.78 3.82
CA PRO A 431 9.10 19.57 3.91
C PRO A 431 8.06 18.91 4.82
N GLU A 432 8.46 18.47 6.01
CA GLU A 432 7.62 17.64 6.90
C GLU A 432 6.37 18.38 7.40
N LEU A 433 6.50 19.67 7.76
CA LEU A 433 5.38 20.52 8.15
C LEU A 433 4.37 20.72 7.01
N TYR A 434 4.85 20.89 5.78
CA TYR A 434 3.99 21.01 4.60
C TYR A 434 3.26 19.69 4.30
N GLU A 435 3.96 18.55 4.40
CA GLU A 435 3.37 17.22 4.24
C GLU A 435 2.31 16.93 5.33
N PHE A 436 2.54 17.39 6.56
CA PHE A 436 1.55 17.36 7.64
C PHE A 436 0.29 18.15 7.27
N MET A 437 0.44 19.37 6.75
CA MET A 437 -0.69 20.21 6.33
C MET A 437 -1.47 19.58 5.17
N LEU A 438 -0.79 19.02 4.18
CA LEU A 438 -1.43 18.28 3.09
C LEU A 438 -2.26 17.11 3.62
N ALA A 439 -1.68 16.30 4.51
CA ALA A 439 -2.38 15.18 5.14
C ALA A 439 -3.59 15.64 5.99
N ALA A 440 -3.49 16.77 6.67
CA ALA A 440 -4.60 17.35 7.43
C ALA A 440 -5.72 17.91 6.53
N LEU A 441 -5.38 18.34 5.31
CA LEU A 441 -6.32 18.86 4.32
C LEU A 441 -7.09 17.75 3.60
N MET A 442 -6.55 16.53 3.55
CA MET A 442 -7.21 15.38 2.93
C MET A 442 -8.55 15.06 3.61
N ASP A 443 -9.51 14.57 2.83
CA ASP A 443 -10.75 13.99 3.32
C ASP A 443 -10.62 12.46 3.58
N ASN A 444 -11.70 11.86 4.08
CA ASN A 444 -11.75 10.42 4.35
C ASN A 444 -11.68 9.56 3.07
N ASN A 445 -11.90 10.17 1.89
CA ASN A 445 -11.73 9.55 0.58
C ASN A 445 -10.29 9.71 0.03
N GLN A 446 -9.37 10.25 0.85
CA GLN A 446 -7.98 10.51 0.52
C GLN A 446 -7.81 11.51 -0.64
N HIS A 447 -8.77 12.42 -0.77
CA HIS A 447 -8.81 13.48 -1.77
C HIS A 447 -8.57 14.86 -1.14
N ILE A 448 -8.14 15.83 -1.95
CA ILE A 448 -7.94 17.22 -1.52
C ILE A 448 -8.81 18.13 -2.42
N ALA A 449 -9.84 18.74 -1.84
CA ALA A 449 -10.78 19.61 -2.54
C ALA A 449 -10.27 21.06 -2.70
N ALA A 450 -8.99 21.24 -3.02
CA ALA A 450 -8.36 22.55 -3.28
C ALA A 450 -7.64 22.54 -4.64
N ALA A 451 -7.47 23.71 -5.24
CA ALA A 451 -6.80 23.82 -6.53
C ALA A 451 -5.28 23.60 -6.39
N LYS A 452 -4.65 23.01 -7.42
CA LYS A 452 -3.20 22.71 -7.43
C LYS A 452 -2.38 23.97 -7.20
N GLU A 453 -2.80 25.07 -7.80
CA GLU A 453 -2.18 26.38 -7.80
C GLU A 453 -2.09 26.98 -6.39
N GLU A 454 -3.03 26.61 -5.50
CA GLU A 454 -3.02 27.06 -4.10
C GLU A 454 -2.13 26.20 -3.21
N LEU A 455 -1.76 25.00 -3.67
CA LEU A 455 -1.05 24.00 -2.88
C LEU A 455 0.42 23.90 -3.27
N ALA A 456 0.70 23.88 -4.58
CA ALA A 456 1.94 23.36 -5.12
C ALA A 456 3.13 24.32 -4.93
N PRO A 457 4.32 23.79 -4.61
CA PRO A 457 5.54 24.58 -4.75
C PRO A 457 5.81 24.91 -6.24
N ALA A 458 6.47 26.03 -6.50
CA ALA A 458 6.84 26.49 -7.83
C ALA A 458 8.20 25.95 -8.29
N TYR A 459 8.33 25.73 -9.60
CA TYR A 459 9.54 25.18 -10.22
C TYR A 459 9.97 26.04 -11.41
N THR A 460 11.27 26.14 -11.64
CA THR A 460 11.87 26.72 -12.85
C THR A 460 12.40 25.63 -13.76
N LEU A 461 12.29 25.86 -15.07
CA LEU A 461 12.84 24.96 -16.07
C LEU A 461 14.31 25.30 -16.32
N MET A 462 15.20 24.33 -16.06
CA MET A 462 16.64 24.45 -16.25
C MET A 462 17.09 23.58 -17.40
N ALA A 463 17.80 24.16 -18.37
CA ALA A 463 18.35 23.42 -19.50
C ALA A 463 19.42 22.43 -19.05
N ARG A 464 19.39 21.23 -19.63
CA ARG A 464 20.36 20.15 -19.42
C ARG A 464 20.81 19.59 -20.76
N ASN A 465 21.96 18.91 -20.77
CA ASN A 465 22.53 18.37 -21.99
C ASN A 465 23.38 17.12 -21.73
N ASP A 466 22.80 16.17 -21.02
CA ASP A 466 23.41 14.90 -20.67
C ASP A 466 22.52 13.71 -21.10
N LYS A 467 23.06 12.50 -21.03
CA LYS A 467 22.39 11.28 -21.49
C LYS A 467 22.06 10.36 -20.32
N LEU A 468 20.84 9.84 -20.34
CA LEU A 468 20.42 8.77 -19.43
C LEU A 468 21.16 7.45 -19.74
N PRO A 469 21.22 6.50 -18.77
CA PRO A 469 21.83 5.18 -18.99
C PRO A 469 21.25 4.39 -20.16
N ASP A 470 19.99 4.65 -20.53
CA ASP A 470 19.29 4.05 -21.67
C ASP A 470 19.56 4.76 -23.01
N GLY A 471 20.38 5.82 -23.01
CA GLY A 471 20.80 6.56 -24.20
C GLY A 471 19.92 7.77 -24.56
N ARG A 472 18.80 8.02 -23.87
CA ARG A 472 17.96 9.20 -24.12
C ARG A 472 18.65 10.50 -23.71
N GLN A 473 18.47 11.55 -24.50
CA GLN A 473 19.05 12.87 -24.26
C GLN A 473 18.13 13.69 -23.35
N VAL A 474 18.69 14.29 -22.30
CA VAL A 474 17.99 15.21 -21.40
C VAL A 474 18.14 16.63 -21.95
N GLN A 475 17.02 17.31 -22.20
CA GLN A 475 16.96 18.71 -22.64
C GLN A 475 16.81 19.69 -21.49
N ALA A 476 16.02 19.32 -20.47
CA ALA A 476 15.79 20.18 -19.32
C ALA A 476 15.30 19.37 -18.11
N GLU A 477 15.35 20.01 -16.95
CA GLU A 477 14.75 19.53 -15.71
C GLU A 477 14.01 20.66 -15.00
N GLN A 478 13.01 20.31 -14.21
CA GLN A 478 12.36 21.27 -13.33
C GLN A 478 13.07 21.27 -11.98
N GLN A 479 13.58 22.43 -11.58
CA GLN A 479 14.18 22.64 -10.26
C GLN A 479 13.23 23.47 -9.39
N LEU A 480 13.13 23.09 -8.12
CA LEU A 480 12.35 23.83 -7.13
C LEU A 480 12.90 25.26 -7.01
N ILE A 481 12.03 26.26 -6.97
CA ILE A 481 12.42 27.61 -6.58
C ILE A 481 12.77 27.56 -5.09
N ILE A 482 14.06 27.77 -4.77
CA ILE A 482 14.58 27.65 -3.40
C ILE A 482 14.13 28.82 -2.53
N ASP A 483 13.83 29.96 -3.16
CA ASP A 483 13.34 31.15 -2.47
C ASP A 483 11.98 30.91 -1.82
N GLU A 484 12.00 30.72 -0.50
CA GLU A 484 10.89 30.20 0.29
C GLU A 484 9.67 31.13 0.33
N ASN A 485 9.89 32.43 0.12
CA ASN A 485 8.84 33.43 0.10
C ASN A 485 8.35 33.78 -1.31
N ALA A 486 8.87 33.17 -2.37
CA ALA A 486 8.53 33.56 -3.72
C ALA A 486 7.00 33.49 -3.96
N PRO A 487 6.37 34.54 -4.51
CA PRO A 487 4.91 34.61 -4.66
C PRO A 487 4.34 33.57 -5.62
N MET A 488 5.21 32.94 -6.42
CA MET A 488 4.85 31.87 -7.36
C MET A 488 4.50 30.54 -6.68
N HIS A 489 5.02 30.28 -5.47
CA HIS A 489 4.61 29.10 -4.69
C HIS A 489 3.12 29.17 -4.37
N GLY A 490 2.44 28.06 -4.17
CA GLY A 490 1.06 28.03 -3.69
C GLY A 490 0.93 28.51 -2.23
N THR A 491 -0.22 29.06 -1.87
CA THR A 491 -0.52 29.60 -0.54
C THR A 491 -0.20 28.62 0.59
N LEU A 492 -0.48 27.32 0.43
CA LEU A 492 -0.19 26.33 1.48
C LEU A 492 1.31 26.14 1.71
N TYR A 493 2.11 26.12 0.63
CA TYR A 493 3.56 25.99 0.72
C TYR A 493 4.17 27.23 1.40
N ARG A 494 3.75 28.43 1.00
CA ARG A 494 4.18 29.68 1.65
C ARG A 494 3.77 29.74 3.13
N LEU A 495 2.55 29.29 3.45
CA LEU A 495 2.05 29.22 4.83
C LEU A 495 2.94 28.32 5.70
N SER A 496 3.38 27.18 5.18
CA SER A 496 4.25 26.27 5.94
C SER A 496 5.60 26.89 6.29
N HIS A 497 6.23 27.64 5.39
CA HIS A 497 7.44 28.41 5.69
C HIS A 497 7.17 29.57 6.66
N ALA A 498 6.06 30.30 6.49
CA ALA A 498 5.68 31.38 7.40
C ALA A 498 5.47 30.90 8.84
N ILE A 499 4.80 29.75 9.01
CA ILE A 499 4.62 29.14 10.33
C ILE A 499 5.97 28.69 10.89
N ARG A 500 6.85 28.09 10.08
CA ARG A 500 8.19 27.73 10.55
C ARG A 500 8.97 28.95 11.03
N ALA A 501 9.00 30.03 10.25
CA ALA A 501 9.65 31.27 10.63
C ALA A 501 9.07 31.88 11.92
N LEU A 502 7.74 31.83 12.08
CA LEU A 502 7.07 32.23 13.33
C LEU A 502 7.55 31.39 14.53
N GLN A 503 7.67 30.07 14.36
CA GLN A 503 8.18 29.19 15.42
C GLN A 503 9.63 29.46 15.77
N ASP A 504 10.49 29.65 14.77
CA ASP A 504 11.91 29.95 14.99
C ASP A 504 12.07 31.29 15.73
N SER A 505 11.28 32.30 15.35
CA SER A 505 11.22 33.59 16.06
C SER A 505 10.65 33.49 17.48
N PHE A 506 9.68 32.61 17.70
CA PHE A 506 9.16 32.30 19.04
C PHE A 506 10.27 31.66 19.90
N ILE A 507 10.94 30.62 19.41
CA ILE A 507 12.06 29.95 20.09
C ILE A 507 13.17 30.96 20.44
N ALA A 508 13.59 31.78 19.46
CA ALA A 508 14.63 32.79 19.63
C ALA A 508 14.27 33.81 20.74
N GLY A 509 13.00 34.21 20.84
CA GLY A 509 12.53 35.12 21.89
C GLY A 509 12.67 34.58 23.31
N ASN A 510 12.57 33.26 23.50
CA ASN A 510 12.77 32.64 24.82
C ASN A 510 14.26 32.43 25.15
N GLN A 511 15.06 32.03 24.16
CA GLN A 511 16.49 31.76 24.36
C GLN A 511 17.33 33.03 24.42
N GLY A 512 16.83 34.16 23.90
CA GLY A 512 17.59 35.41 23.79
C GLY A 512 18.76 35.34 22.81
N ILE A 513 18.83 34.29 22.00
CA ILE A 513 19.85 34.05 20.97
C ILE A 513 19.10 33.74 19.68
N ALA A 514 19.31 34.57 18.65
CA ALA A 514 18.83 34.27 17.31
C ALA A 514 19.63 33.11 16.71
N SER A 515 18.93 32.14 16.11
CA SER A 515 19.57 31.13 15.28
C SER A 515 19.93 31.77 13.92
N GLY A 516 20.80 31.11 13.14
CA GLY A 516 21.08 31.56 11.77
C GLY A 516 19.87 31.53 10.83
N GLU A 517 18.77 30.91 11.27
CA GLU A 517 17.52 30.73 10.52
C GLU A 517 16.45 31.77 10.91
N THR A 518 16.69 32.57 11.95
CA THR A 518 15.72 33.59 12.40
C THR A 518 15.66 34.74 11.40
N LEU A 519 14.46 35.12 10.95
CA LEU A 519 14.25 36.30 10.11
C LEU A 519 14.73 37.57 10.82
N HIS A 520 15.13 38.57 10.05
CA HIS A 520 15.55 39.87 10.57
C HIS A 520 14.58 40.96 10.11
N PHE A 521 14.45 42.04 10.88
CA PHE A 521 13.54 43.13 10.55
C PHE A 521 14.16 44.50 10.84
N GLU A 522 13.56 45.52 10.23
CA GLU A 522 13.80 46.94 10.53
C GLU A 522 12.45 47.64 10.69
N THR A 523 12.36 48.54 11.67
CA THR A 523 11.20 49.42 11.85
C THR A 523 11.40 50.68 11.02
N GLN A 524 10.53 50.89 10.04
CA GLN A 524 10.56 52.07 9.18
C GLN A 524 10.15 53.34 9.94
N ASN A 525 10.43 54.51 9.35
CA ASN A 525 10.13 55.82 9.96
C ASN A 525 8.64 56.05 10.25
N ASP A 526 7.75 55.32 9.59
CA ASP A 526 6.29 55.33 9.78
C ASP A 526 5.81 54.30 10.83
N GLY A 527 6.73 53.55 11.44
CA GLY A 527 6.45 52.51 12.42
C GLY A 527 6.19 51.12 11.82
N VAL A 528 6.17 50.98 10.49
CA VAL A 528 5.90 49.69 9.83
C VAL A 528 7.12 48.77 9.96
N ILE A 529 6.89 47.54 10.39
CA ILE A 529 7.92 46.50 10.47
C ILE A 529 8.10 45.88 9.08
N LYS A 530 9.34 45.86 8.58
CA LYS A 530 9.70 45.20 7.33
C LYS A 530 10.75 44.12 7.58
N ILE A 531 10.51 42.93 7.04
CA ILE A 531 11.48 41.83 7.03
C ILE A 531 12.62 42.15 6.06
N MET A 532 13.85 41.91 6.50
CA MET A 532 15.09 42.21 5.80
C MET A 532 15.78 40.90 5.40
N GLU A 533 16.18 40.78 4.13
CA GLU A 533 16.94 39.63 3.64
C GLU A 533 18.42 39.67 4.08
N VAL A 534 18.96 40.87 4.31
CA VAL A 534 20.35 41.08 4.76
C VAL A 534 20.40 42.22 5.77
N GLY A 535 20.98 41.95 6.94
CA GLY A 535 21.06 42.91 8.05
C GLY A 535 19.75 43.06 8.83
N GLY A 536 19.68 44.03 9.74
CA GLY A 536 18.52 44.25 10.62
C GLY A 536 18.64 43.61 12.00
N GLU A 537 17.61 43.76 12.83
CA GLU A 537 17.51 43.12 14.15
C GLU A 537 16.86 41.74 14.02
N PRO A 538 17.30 40.72 14.78
CA PRO A 538 16.66 39.41 14.74
C PRO A 538 15.21 39.48 15.23
N LEU A 539 14.30 38.92 14.44
CA LEU A 539 12.88 38.88 14.75
C LEU A 539 12.63 37.84 15.85
N THR A 540 12.23 38.34 17.01
CA THR A 540 11.87 37.55 18.18
C THR A 540 10.42 37.82 18.57
N LEU A 541 9.70 36.76 18.96
CA LEU A 541 8.34 36.84 19.47
C LEU A 541 8.32 36.57 20.98
N SER A 542 7.46 37.31 21.69
CA SER A 542 7.41 37.30 23.14
C SER A 542 6.53 36.17 23.65
N ASN A 543 5.31 36.00 23.10
CA ASN A 543 4.28 35.14 23.67
C ASN A 543 3.48 34.34 22.63
N SER A 544 3.45 34.78 21.37
CA SER A 544 2.53 34.25 20.37
C SER A 544 3.16 33.13 19.53
N THR A 545 2.45 32.01 19.41
CA THR A 545 2.83 30.84 18.59
C THR A 545 1.59 30.24 17.92
N ILE A 546 1.77 29.32 16.97
CA ILE A 546 0.72 28.49 16.37
C ILE A 546 1.04 27.02 16.66
N THR A 547 0.10 26.27 17.22
CA THR A 547 0.26 24.85 17.55
C THR A 547 -0.05 23.93 16.37
N LEU A 548 0.48 22.70 16.38
CA LEU A 548 0.12 21.69 15.37
C LEU A 548 -1.37 21.35 15.37
N GLY A 549 -2.01 21.40 16.54
CA GLY A 549 -3.45 21.19 16.68
C GLY A 549 -4.27 22.30 16.01
N GLU A 550 -3.83 23.56 16.12
CA GLU A 550 -4.46 24.68 15.41
C GLU A 550 -4.30 24.54 13.89
N ILE A 551 -3.12 24.17 13.40
CA ILE A 551 -2.88 23.93 11.97
C ILE A 551 -3.80 22.82 11.45
N SER A 552 -3.86 21.69 12.17
CA SER A 552 -4.75 20.58 11.82
C SER A 552 -6.21 21.04 11.77
N SER A 553 -6.64 21.82 12.76
CA SER A 553 -8.00 22.39 12.83
C SER A 553 -8.28 23.35 11.67
N TRP A 554 -7.32 24.18 11.28
CA TRP A 554 -7.45 25.08 10.13
C TRP A 554 -7.60 24.29 8.83
N MET A 555 -6.75 23.29 8.58
CA MET A 555 -6.80 22.49 7.36
C MET A 555 -8.09 21.67 7.28
N GLN A 556 -8.46 20.97 8.35
CA GLN A 556 -9.70 20.18 8.40
C GLN A 556 -10.93 21.07 8.28
N GLY A 557 -10.91 22.25 8.91
CA GLY A 557 -12.01 23.20 8.88
C GLY A 557 -12.30 23.77 7.50
N PHE A 558 -11.34 23.76 6.56
CA PHE A 558 -11.59 24.13 5.17
C PHE A 558 -12.61 23.20 4.51
N ARG A 559 -12.61 21.91 4.84
CA ARG A 559 -13.56 20.92 4.29
C ARG A 559 -14.99 21.24 4.72
N ASP A 560 -15.16 21.58 6.00
CA ASP A 560 -16.46 21.85 6.61
C ASP A 560 -16.88 23.33 6.50
N ARG A 561 -16.13 24.15 5.76
CA ARG A 561 -16.32 25.62 5.72
C ARG A 561 -17.73 26.02 5.30
N ARG A 562 -18.33 25.26 4.39
CA ARG A 562 -19.69 25.49 3.87
C ARG A 562 -20.80 25.07 4.86
N LEU A 563 -20.46 24.24 5.85
CA LEU A 563 -21.37 23.80 6.91
C LEU A 563 -21.37 24.76 8.11
N LYS A 564 -20.55 25.83 8.08
CA LYS A 564 -20.49 26.81 9.16
C LYS A 564 -21.72 27.72 9.12
N ASP A 565 -22.33 27.94 10.29
CA ASP A 565 -23.50 28.81 10.42
C ASP A 565 -23.21 30.27 10.05
N ASP A 566 -21.98 30.74 10.29
CA ASP A 566 -21.56 32.10 9.95
C ASP A 566 -21.10 32.19 8.48
N PRO A 567 -21.81 32.97 7.63
CA PRO A 567 -21.49 33.11 6.21
C PRO A 567 -20.07 33.60 5.92
N ASN A 568 -19.43 34.32 6.83
CA ASN A 568 -18.06 34.79 6.64
C ASN A 568 -17.03 33.65 6.56
N TYR A 569 -17.38 32.47 7.08
CA TYR A 569 -16.54 31.27 7.00
C TYR A 569 -16.80 30.44 5.74
N GLN A 570 -17.83 30.74 4.96
CA GLN A 570 -18.23 29.98 3.78
C GLN A 570 -17.51 30.44 2.51
N VAL A 571 -16.18 30.54 2.56
CA VAL A 571 -15.33 30.99 1.43
C VAL A 571 -15.19 29.93 0.33
N ASP A 572 -14.78 30.34 -0.87
CA ASP A 572 -14.68 29.44 -2.02
C ASP A 572 -13.33 28.73 -2.05
N THR A 573 -12.24 29.46 -1.82
CA THR A 573 -10.87 28.99 -2.05
C THR A 573 -10.07 28.74 -0.77
N LEU A 574 -9.02 27.93 -0.86
CA LEU A 574 -8.13 27.67 0.28
C LEU A 574 -7.40 28.95 0.69
N THR A 575 -7.04 29.79 -0.28
CA THR A 575 -6.35 31.05 -0.06
C THR A 575 -7.19 32.01 0.76
N GLU A 576 -8.47 32.18 0.43
CA GLU A 576 -9.40 32.99 1.23
C GLU A 576 -9.58 32.42 2.64
N TRP A 577 -9.64 31.09 2.76
CA TRP A 577 -9.77 30.44 4.05
C TRP A 577 -8.55 30.67 4.94
N VAL A 578 -7.35 30.51 4.39
CA VAL A 578 -6.09 30.81 5.09
C VAL A 578 -6.07 32.28 5.51
N GLN A 579 -6.40 33.21 4.60
CA GLN A 579 -6.47 34.64 4.93
C GLN A 579 -7.45 34.94 6.07
N LEU A 580 -8.62 34.30 6.08
CA LEU A 580 -9.60 34.42 7.16
C LEU A 580 -9.02 33.93 8.49
N LYS A 581 -8.32 32.79 8.48
CA LYS A 581 -7.67 32.23 9.68
C LYS A 581 -6.54 33.11 10.18
N LEU A 582 -5.70 33.63 9.29
CA LEU A 582 -4.61 34.53 9.65
C LEU A 582 -5.15 35.84 10.25
N LYS A 583 -6.20 36.44 9.67
CA LYS A 583 -6.86 37.63 10.23
C LYS A 583 -7.48 37.34 11.60
N THR A 584 -8.11 36.19 11.76
CA THR A 584 -8.70 35.76 13.04
C THR A 584 -7.61 35.57 14.09
N TYR A 585 -6.50 34.96 13.71
CA TYR A 585 -5.33 34.77 14.57
C TYR A 585 -4.70 36.10 14.98
N LEU A 586 -4.44 37.03 14.05
CA LEU A 586 -3.89 38.36 14.34
C LEU A 586 -4.76 39.17 15.30
N ASN A 587 -6.07 38.96 15.32
CA ASN A 587 -6.98 39.60 16.27
C ASN A 587 -6.90 39.01 17.69
N GLN A 588 -6.30 37.83 17.85
CA GLN A 588 -6.15 37.11 19.12
C GLN A 588 -4.72 37.17 19.67
N VAL A 589 -3.76 37.51 18.81
CA VAL A 589 -2.34 37.68 19.13
C VAL A 589 -2.11 38.88 20.05
N ASP A 590 -1.12 38.78 20.92
CA ASP A 590 -0.69 39.88 21.79
C ASP A 590 -0.19 41.08 20.96
N GLU A 591 -0.63 42.30 21.32
CA GLU A 591 -0.29 43.53 20.59
C GLU A 591 1.23 43.76 20.44
N ILE A 592 2.06 43.19 21.33
CA ILE A 592 3.54 43.28 21.26
C ILE A 592 4.11 42.47 20.08
N ASP A 593 3.47 41.35 19.73
CA ASP A 593 3.92 40.43 18.68
C ASP A 593 3.19 40.67 17.35
N LYS A 594 2.01 41.31 17.39
CA LYS A 594 1.09 41.46 16.27
C LYS A 594 1.74 42.02 15.01
N ASP A 595 2.39 43.18 15.09
CA ASP A 595 3.03 43.84 13.94
C ASP A 595 4.15 42.98 13.34
N LYS A 596 4.88 42.23 14.18
CA LYS A 596 5.95 41.32 13.73
C LYS A 596 5.37 40.10 13.02
N ILE A 597 4.32 39.51 13.58
CA ILE A 597 3.63 38.35 12.96
C ILE A 597 2.98 38.77 11.64
N GLU A 598 2.34 39.93 11.60
CA GLU A 598 1.79 40.49 10.36
C GLU A 598 2.90 40.73 9.31
N ALA A 599 4.07 41.24 9.73
CA ALA A 599 5.22 41.39 8.84
C ALA A 599 5.73 40.03 8.29
N ILE A 600 5.73 38.96 9.10
CA ILE A 600 6.05 37.60 8.62
C ILE A 600 5.04 37.17 7.55
N PHE A 601 3.73 37.30 7.82
CA PHE A 601 2.70 36.87 6.87
C PHE A 601 2.74 37.67 5.55
N ASN A 602 3.04 38.96 5.63
CA ASN A 602 3.25 39.80 4.46
C ASN A 602 4.52 39.41 3.69
N TYR A 603 5.62 39.10 4.39
CA TYR A 603 6.87 38.64 3.76
C TYR A 603 6.68 37.35 2.95
N PHE A 604 5.82 36.44 3.40
CA PHE A 604 5.44 35.22 2.69
C PHE A 604 4.22 35.37 1.77
N HIS A 605 3.79 36.60 1.46
CA HIS A 605 2.73 36.85 0.49
C HIS A 605 1.40 36.14 0.83
N LEU A 606 1.05 36.01 2.12
CA LEU A 606 -0.15 35.27 2.54
C LEU A 606 -1.45 36.07 2.41
N PHE A 607 -1.35 37.40 2.27
CA PHE A 607 -2.48 38.29 2.02
C PHE A 607 -2.60 38.74 0.56
N ASP A 608 -1.77 38.18 -0.33
CA ASP A 608 -1.86 38.42 -1.77
C ASP A 608 -3.19 37.87 -2.35
N PRO A 609 -3.70 38.42 -3.46
CA PRO A 609 -4.94 37.95 -4.07
C PRO A 609 -4.91 36.46 -4.43
N VAL A 610 -6.09 35.85 -4.48
CA VAL A 610 -6.28 34.46 -4.94
C VAL A 610 -5.66 34.30 -6.34
N PRO A 611 -4.88 33.24 -6.60
CA PRO A 611 -4.33 32.97 -7.92
C PRO A 611 -5.46 32.72 -8.96
N ASP A 612 -5.14 32.80 -10.24
CA ASP A 612 -6.11 32.45 -11.28
C ASP A 612 -6.43 30.95 -11.25
N LEU A 613 -7.68 30.63 -10.90
CA LEU A 613 -8.18 29.25 -10.79
C LEU A 613 -9.09 28.85 -11.95
N SER A 614 -9.17 29.65 -13.02
CA SER A 614 -10.10 29.43 -14.14
C SER A 614 -9.89 28.09 -14.86
N HIS A 615 -8.67 27.55 -14.82
CA HIS A 615 -8.28 26.27 -15.42
C HIS A 615 -8.06 25.15 -14.39
N ALA A 616 -8.38 25.38 -13.12
CA ALA A 616 -8.16 24.40 -12.07
C ALA A 616 -9.05 23.16 -12.27
N ARG A 617 -8.48 21.98 -12.01
CA ARG A 617 -9.15 20.67 -12.12
C ARG A 617 -9.04 19.89 -10.81
N PRO A 618 -9.94 18.92 -10.56
CA PRO A 618 -9.80 17.98 -9.45
C PRO A 618 -8.44 17.29 -9.48
N LEU A 619 -7.78 17.24 -8.33
CA LEU A 619 -6.48 16.61 -8.18
C LEU A 619 -6.61 15.09 -8.28
N THR A 620 -5.76 14.46 -9.09
CA THR A 620 -5.58 13.01 -9.06
C THR A 620 -4.68 12.58 -7.89
N PRO A 621 -4.68 11.30 -7.48
CA PRO A 621 -3.69 10.78 -6.53
C PRO A 621 -2.24 11.10 -6.93
N LYS A 622 -1.93 10.99 -8.22
CA LYS A 622 -0.63 11.39 -8.78
C LYS A 622 -0.37 12.88 -8.57
N ASP A 623 -1.33 13.75 -8.87
CA ASP A 623 -1.18 15.21 -8.67
C ASP A 623 -0.92 15.56 -7.20
N ILE A 624 -1.65 14.93 -6.26
CA ILE A 624 -1.44 15.12 -4.81
C ILE A 624 -0.04 14.67 -4.40
N GLY A 625 0.39 13.50 -4.88
CA GLY A 625 1.73 12.98 -4.63
C GLY A 625 2.83 13.94 -5.08
N TYR A 626 2.63 14.54 -6.26
CA TYR A 626 3.51 15.55 -6.82
C TYR A 626 3.50 16.88 -6.06
N LEU A 627 2.64 17.11 -5.07
CA LEU A 627 2.72 18.31 -4.26
C LEU A 627 3.98 18.33 -3.38
N SER A 628 4.43 17.17 -2.88
CA SER A 628 5.64 17.10 -2.05
C SER A 628 6.91 17.38 -2.87
N PRO A 629 7.78 18.31 -2.43
CA PRO A 629 9.11 18.52 -3.00
C PRO A 629 10.02 17.29 -2.99
N ARG A 630 9.73 16.26 -2.16
CA ARG A 630 10.53 15.02 -2.12
C ARG A 630 10.41 14.20 -3.39
N VAL A 631 9.32 14.38 -4.15
CA VAL A 631 9.07 13.66 -5.39
C VAL A 631 9.79 14.38 -6.53
N PRO A 632 10.77 13.73 -7.20
CA PRO A 632 11.45 14.34 -8.33
C PRO A 632 10.50 14.64 -9.49
N ARG A 633 10.80 15.71 -10.23
CA ARG A 633 10.06 16.06 -11.45
C ARG A 633 10.58 15.26 -12.66
N PRO A 634 9.70 14.90 -13.61
CA PRO A 634 10.13 14.23 -14.82
C PRO A 634 11.13 15.08 -15.61
N LEU A 635 12.19 14.45 -16.12
CA LEU A 635 13.12 15.09 -17.05
C LEU A 635 12.44 15.36 -18.39
N HIS A 636 12.72 16.51 -18.98
CA HIS A 636 12.34 16.81 -20.36
C HIS A 636 13.35 16.16 -21.29
N LEU A 637 12.91 15.13 -22.01
CA LEU A 637 13.75 14.35 -22.91
C LEU A 637 13.59 14.80 -24.36
N ASP A 638 14.68 14.73 -25.12
CA ASP A 638 14.64 14.98 -26.56
C ASP A 638 14.04 13.79 -27.28
N LEU A 639 12.80 13.93 -27.73
CA LEU A 639 12.12 12.93 -28.55
C LEU A 639 12.66 12.89 -29.99
N SER A 640 13.46 13.89 -30.42
CA SER A 640 14.05 13.90 -31.77
C SER A 640 15.20 12.90 -31.95
N ALA A 641 15.70 12.31 -30.85
CA ALA A 641 16.64 11.19 -30.89
C ALA A 641 16.00 9.85 -31.35
N GLU A 642 14.67 9.77 -31.50
CA GLU A 642 14.00 8.61 -32.11
C GLU A 642 13.90 8.68 -33.63
N ALA A 643 14.30 9.80 -34.26
CA ALA A 643 14.39 9.94 -35.71
C ALA A 643 15.83 9.86 -36.26
N GLY A 644 16.82 9.59 -35.40
CA GLY A 644 18.24 9.73 -35.73
C GLY A 644 19.14 8.59 -35.27
N ARG A 645 18.87 7.35 -35.70
CA ARG A 645 19.96 6.37 -35.88
C ARG A 645 20.28 6.22 -37.37
N PRO A 646 21.51 6.56 -37.81
CA PRO A 646 21.98 6.14 -39.12
C PRO A 646 22.08 4.61 -39.14
N MET A 647 21.61 4.01 -40.24
CA MET A 647 22.07 2.69 -40.66
C MET A 647 23.55 2.81 -41.06
N THR A 648 24.48 2.25 -40.28
CA THR A 648 25.79 1.84 -40.82
C THR A 648 26.47 0.76 -39.96
N GLU A 649 26.65 -0.36 -40.66
CA GLU A 649 27.65 -1.45 -40.55
C GLU A 649 27.80 -2.30 -39.28
N PRO A 650 27.88 -3.64 -39.45
CA PRO A 650 27.89 -4.59 -38.36
C PRO A 650 29.28 -4.64 -37.68
N PRO A 651 29.36 -4.62 -36.33
CA PRO A 651 30.60 -4.95 -35.66
C PRO A 651 30.95 -6.42 -35.91
N ALA A 652 32.24 -6.64 -36.21
CA ALA A 652 32.81 -7.95 -36.45
C ALA A 652 32.51 -8.93 -35.31
N GLN A 653 32.23 -10.17 -35.72
CA GLN A 653 31.91 -11.33 -34.90
C GLN A 653 32.91 -11.53 -33.74
N VAL A 654 32.40 -11.57 -32.52
CA VAL A 654 32.94 -12.43 -31.48
C VAL A 654 31.94 -13.59 -31.34
N PRO A 655 32.36 -14.84 -31.59
CA PRO A 655 31.45 -15.97 -31.75
C PRO A 655 30.78 -16.29 -30.41
N THR A 656 29.47 -16.11 -30.36
CA THR A 656 28.64 -16.80 -29.36
C THR A 656 28.38 -18.21 -29.92
N PRO A 657 28.58 -19.29 -29.14
CA PRO A 657 28.36 -20.64 -29.65
C PRO A 657 26.87 -20.84 -29.93
N ASP A 658 26.51 -21.04 -31.20
CA ASP A 658 25.21 -21.57 -31.59
C ASP A 658 25.01 -22.93 -30.90
N LEU A 659 23.99 -23.02 -30.06
CA LEU A 659 23.42 -24.28 -29.59
C LEU A 659 22.08 -24.50 -30.30
N HIS A 660 22.10 -24.52 -31.64
CA HIS A 660 21.05 -25.16 -32.42
C HIS A 660 21.58 -26.52 -32.88
N THR A 661 21.21 -27.59 -32.17
CA THR A 661 21.42 -28.95 -32.66
C THR A 661 20.54 -29.15 -33.88
N ASP A 662 21.14 -29.25 -35.06
CA ASP A 662 20.43 -29.62 -36.29
C ASP A 662 19.69 -30.96 -36.10
N ILE A 663 18.43 -31.02 -36.53
CA ILE A 663 17.61 -32.22 -36.38
C ILE A 663 17.82 -33.10 -37.62
N SER A 664 18.22 -34.37 -37.44
CA SER A 664 18.27 -35.32 -38.55
C SER A 664 16.92 -36.00 -38.73
N GLY A 665 16.26 -35.77 -39.86
CA GLY A 665 14.98 -36.37 -40.23
C GLY A 665 15.12 -37.34 -41.40
N LEU A 666 14.23 -38.32 -41.50
CA LEU A 666 14.11 -39.19 -42.68
C LEU A 666 13.05 -38.61 -43.63
N LEU A 667 13.41 -38.40 -44.90
CA LEU A 667 12.46 -38.00 -45.93
C LEU A 667 11.61 -39.20 -46.40
N GLU A 668 10.47 -38.91 -47.03
CA GLU A 668 9.58 -39.91 -47.66
C GLU A 668 10.32 -40.86 -48.63
N ASP A 669 11.41 -40.42 -49.25
CA ASP A 669 12.25 -41.23 -50.16
C ASP A 669 13.35 -42.05 -49.45
N SER A 670 13.30 -42.14 -48.11
CA SER A 670 14.29 -42.79 -47.23
C SER A 670 15.67 -42.12 -47.18
N SER A 671 15.85 -40.93 -47.76
CA SER A 671 17.07 -40.15 -47.59
C SER A 671 17.07 -39.39 -46.25
N ARG A 672 18.26 -39.11 -45.70
CA ARG A 672 18.40 -38.32 -44.47
C ARG A 672 18.55 -36.84 -44.81
N ILE A 673 17.78 -36.00 -44.14
CA ILE A 673 17.88 -34.54 -44.23
C ILE A 673 18.27 -33.95 -42.89
N LEU A 674 19.00 -32.84 -42.97
CA LEU A 674 19.40 -32.04 -41.82
C LEU A 674 18.50 -30.81 -41.78
N ILE A 675 17.72 -30.70 -40.72
CA ILE A 675 16.65 -29.71 -40.56
C ILE A 675 17.17 -28.64 -39.62
N LYS A 676 17.23 -27.42 -40.15
CA LYS A 676 17.55 -26.22 -39.38
C LYS A 676 16.26 -25.64 -38.81
N PRO A 677 16.08 -25.59 -37.48
CA PRO A 677 14.94 -24.93 -36.88
C PRO A 677 14.88 -23.46 -37.32
N GLY A 678 13.68 -22.94 -37.56
CA GLY A 678 13.48 -21.55 -37.94
C GLY A 678 12.01 -21.18 -37.99
N VAL A 679 11.75 -19.89 -38.24
CA VAL A 679 10.40 -19.33 -38.38
C VAL A 679 10.16 -18.95 -39.84
N LEU A 680 9.00 -19.30 -40.38
CA LEU A 680 8.58 -18.90 -41.72
C LEU A 680 7.46 -17.86 -41.63
N ASP A 681 7.78 -16.61 -41.97
CA ASP A 681 6.82 -15.51 -42.00
C ASP A 681 6.43 -15.15 -43.44
N PHE A 682 5.13 -14.96 -43.70
CA PHE A 682 4.61 -14.49 -44.97
C PHE A 682 3.22 -13.85 -44.82
N GLU A 683 2.79 -13.05 -45.79
CA GLU A 683 1.47 -12.42 -45.80
C GLU A 683 0.55 -13.14 -46.79
N ARG A 684 -0.71 -13.39 -46.39
CA ARG A 684 -1.76 -13.91 -47.26
C ARG A 684 -3.08 -13.23 -46.94
N GLU A 685 -3.74 -12.67 -47.95
CA GLU A 685 -5.06 -12.02 -47.82
C GLU A 685 -5.11 -10.92 -46.73
N GLY A 686 -4.02 -10.16 -46.58
CA GLY A 686 -3.92 -9.08 -45.58
C GLY A 686 -3.71 -9.57 -44.14
N ARG A 687 -3.43 -10.86 -43.94
CA ARG A 687 -3.06 -11.44 -42.64
C ARG A 687 -1.61 -11.90 -42.66
N ALA A 688 -0.85 -11.51 -41.64
CA ALA A 688 0.48 -12.06 -41.40
C ALA A 688 0.34 -13.50 -40.88
N ILE A 689 1.04 -14.42 -41.54
CA ILE A 689 1.13 -15.84 -41.20
C ILE A 689 2.57 -16.11 -40.77
N SER A 690 2.73 -16.65 -39.57
CA SER A 690 4.01 -17.11 -39.05
C SER A 690 3.92 -18.63 -38.83
N LEU A 691 4.87 -19.43 -39.30
CA LEU A 691 4.93 -20.86 -39.01
C LEU A 691 6.19 -21.13 -38.18
N ARG A 692 5.97 -21.67 -36.99
CA ARG A 692 7.01 -22.13 -36.05
C ARG A 692 7.04 -23.66 -36.00
N ASN A 693 8.14 -24.24 -35.54
CA ASN A 693 8.23 -25.68 -35.39
C ASN A 693 7.02 -26.22 -34.60
N GLY A 694 6.34 -27.25 -35.13
CA GLY A 694 5.10 -27.82 -34.59
C GLY A 694 3.80 -27.24 -35.15
N SER A 695 3.82 -26.11 -35.87
CA SER A 695 2.63 -25.46 -36.42
C SER A 695 1.88 -26.39 -37.37
N LEU A 696 0.58 -26.58 -37.14
CA LEU A 696 -0.24 -27.48 -37.95
C LEU A 696 -0.57 -26.82 -39.30
N VAL A 697 -0.26 -27.54 -40.37
CA VAL A 697 -0.61 -27.14 -41.74
C VAL A 697 -1.28 -28.32 -42.43
N THR A 698 -2.45 -28.09 -43.01
CA THR A 698 -3.08 -29.07 -43.91
C THR A 698 -2.67 -28.74 -45.35
N LEU A 699 -2.12 -29.71 -46.07
CA LEU A 699 -1.75 -29.60 -47.48
C LEU A 699 -2.36 -30.76 -48.25
N GLY A 700 -3.16 -30.48 -49.28
CA GLY A 700 -3.78 -31.52 -50.10
C GLY A 700 -4.71 -32.49 -49.34
N GLY A 701 -5.26 -32.06 -48.19
CA GLY A 701 -6.11 -32.88 -47.31
C GLY A 701 -5.35 -33.70 -46.24
N GLU A 702 -4.02 -33.69 -46.26
CA GLU A 702 -3.18 -34.33 -45.25
C GLU A 702 -2.66 -33.32 -44.23
N LYS A 703 -2.58 -33.71 -42.95
CA LYS A 703 -2.12 -32.86 -41.85
C LYS A 703 -0.62 -33.04 -41.62
N PHE A 704 0.09 -31.92 -41.61
CA PHE A 704 1.52 -31.85 -41.33
C PHE A 704 1.82 -30.88 -40.18
N ARG A 705 3.01 -30.99 -39.60
CA ARG A 705 3.58 -30.02 -38.66
C ARG A 705 4.81 -29.36 -39.29
N PHE A 706 4.91 -28.05 -39.31
CA PHE A 706 6.11 -27.36 -39.78
C PHE A 706 7.33 -27.73 -38.91
N ALA A 707 8.47 -28.04 -39.51
CA ALA A 707 9.65 -28.55 -38.81
C ALA A 707 10.89 -27.63 -38.91
N GLY A 708 10.88 -26.65 -39.82
CA GLY A 708 12.00 -25.74 -40.08
C GLY A 708 12.40 -25.73 -41.55
N PHE A 709 13.69 -25.61 -41.82
CA PHE A 709 14.24 -25.43 -43.16
C PHE A 709 15.28 -26.50 -43.50
N SER A 710 15.32 -26.88 -44.77
CA SER A 710 16.41 -27.66 -45.35
C SER A 710 17.70 -26.81 -45.44
N PRO A 711 18.87 -27.44 -45.67
CA PRO A 711 20.14 -26.70 -45.79
C PRO A 711 20.16 -25.66 -46.92
N ASP A 712 19.34 -25.85 -47.94
CA ASP A 712 19.12 -24.94 -49.08
C ASP A 712 17.95 -23.96 -48.88
N GLY A 713 17.37 -23.90 -47.67
CA GLY A 713 16.40 -22.86 -47.26
C GLY A 713 14.95 -23.15 -47.62
N ARG A 714 14.60 -24.38 -48.02
CA ARG A 714 13.21 -24.76 -48.33
C ARG A 714 12.46 -25.19 -47.06
N PRO A 715 11.17 -24.87 -46.92
CA PRO A 715 10.36 -25.32 -45.79
C PRO A 715 10.30 -26.85 -45.70
N ILE A 716 10.41 -27.39 -44.50
CA ILE A 716 10.22 -28.81 -44.19
C ILE A 716 9.01 -28.96 -43.29
N VAL A 717 8.15 -29.93 -43.59
CA VAL A 717 7.03 -30.34 -42.75
C VAL A 717 7.17 -31.82 -42.37
N ARG A 718 6.67 -32.20 -41.19
CA ARG A 718 6.60 -33.57 -40.68
C ARG A 718 5.17 -34.08 -40.78
N LEU A 719 4.96 -35.32 -41.22
CA LEU A 719 3.63 -35.94 -41.19
C LEU A 719 3.08 -35.95 -39.75
N ALA A 720 1.83 -35.54 -39.56
CA ALA A 720 1.21 -35.69 -38.25
C ALA A 720 1.05 -37.18 -37.95
N ASN A 721 1.84 -37.70 -36.99
CA ASN A 721 1.89 -39.08 -36.46
C ASN A 721 3.03 -40.00 -36.99
N GLU A 722 3.99 -39.50 -37.78
CA GLU A 722 5.16 -40.27 -38.20
C GLU A 722 6.44 -39.41 -38.16
N ASP A 723 7.62 -40.01 -37.93
CA ASP A 723 8.93 -39.34 -38.05
C ASP A 723 9.39 -39.26 -39.53
N LEU A 724 8.44 -38.94 -40.41
CA LEU A 724 8.63 -38.81 -41.85
C LEU A 724 8.49 -37.34 -42.24
N TYR A 725 9.52 -36.82 -42.91
CA TYR A 725 9.62 -35.41 -43.28
C TYR A 725 9.45 -35.23 -44.78
N ARG A 726 8.93 -34.07 -45.16
CA ARG A 726 8.74 -33.68 -46.55
C ARG A 726 9.23 -32.27 -46.77
N VAL A 727 10.10 -32.09 -47.77
CA VAL A 727 10.46 -30.75 -48.26
C VAL A 727 9.30 -30.25 -49.11
N VAL A 728 8.78 -29.07 -48.78
CA VAL A 728 7.65 -28.46 -49.48
C VAL A 728 8.09 -27.21 -50.21
N ASP A 729 7.47 -26.96 -51.37
CA ASP A 729 7.65 -25.72 -52.10
C ASP A 729 6.98 -24.57 -51.34
N LEU A 730 7.70 -23.45 -51.19
CA LEU A 730 7.22 -22.32 -50.41
C LEU A 730 5.97 -21.68 -51.03
N GLU A 731 5.91 -21.57 -52.36
CA GLU A 731 4.76 -20.96 -53.03
C GLU A 731 3.54 -21.89 -53.01
N GLN A 732 3.77 -23.20 -53.10
CA GLN A 732 2.71 -24.20 -52.86
C GLN A 732 2.17 -24.11 -51.43
N LEU A 733 3.05 -24.07 -50.43
CA LEU A 733 2.69 -23.95 -49.02
C LEU A 733 1.84 -22.69 -48.77
N LYS A 734 2.26 -21.55 -49.32
CA LYS A 734 1.53 -20.28 -49.21
C LYS A 734 0.14 -20.33 -49.86
N LYS A 735 0.00 -20.99 -51.01
CA LYS A 735 -1.23 -20.99 -51.81
C LYS A 735 -2.25 -22.03 -51.37
N GLU A 736 -1.78 -23.24 -51.05
CA GLU A 736 -2.62 -24.43 -50.82
C GLU A 736 -2.70 -24.82 -49.33
N GLY A 737 -1.84 -24.25 -48.47
CA GLY A 737 -1.88 -24.54 -47.04
C GLY A 737 -3.14 -23.99 -46.37
N GLU A 738 -3.81 -24.84 -45.59
CA GLU A 738 -4.77 -24.42 -44.57
C GLU A 738 -4.06 -24.43 -43.21
N PHE A 739 -4.08 -23.28 -42.52
CA PHE A 739 -3.32 -23.06 -41.30
C PHE A 739 -4.28 -22.99 -40.12
N ASN A 740 -4.04 -23.82 -39.10
CA ASN A 740 -4.80 -23.73 -37.85
C ASN A 740 -4.09 -22.75 -36.91
N PHE A 741 -4.57 -21.51 -36.84
CA PHE A 741 -3.95 -20.41 -36.09
C PHE A 741 -4.29 -20.36 -34.60
N VAL A 742 -5.10 -21.28 -34.09
CA VAL A 742 -5.63 -21.19 -32.71
C VAL A 742 -4.51 -21.06 -31.67
N LEU A 743 -3.35 -21.68 -31.87
CA LEU A 743 -2.20 -21.53 -30.98
C LEU A 743 -1.60 -20.11 -30.98
N GLN A 744 -1.39 -19.52 -32.16
CA GLN A 744 -0.84 -18.16 -32.29
C GLN A 744 -1.83 -17.09 -31.88
N GLU A 745 -3.11 -17.29 -32.22
CA GLU A 745 -4.18 -16.41 -31.78
C GLU A 745 -4.32 -16.48 -30.27
N ALA A 746 -4.21 -17.66 -29.65
CA ALA A 746 -4.21 -17.82 -28.21
C ALA A 746 -2.99 -17.16 -27.54
N GLU A 747 -1.79 -17.34 -28.10
CA GLU A 747 -0.57 -16.69 -27.60
C GLU A 747 -0.69 -15.16 -27.66
N THR A 748 -1.12 -14.63 -28.80
CA THR A 748 -1.35 -13.18 -28.98
C THR A 748 -2.46 -12.69 -28.06
N LEU A 749 -3.52 -13.48 -27.89
CA LEU A 749 -4.65 -13.15 -27.04
C LEU A 749 -4.23 -13.10 -25.59
N PHE A 750 -3.61 -14.13 -25.02
CA PHE A 750 -3.28 -14.19 -23.59
C PHE A 750 -2.00 -13.44 -23.23
N GLY A 751 -1.06 -13.24 -24.16
CA GLY A 751 0.20 -12.53 -23.90
C GLY A 751 0.98 -13.16 -22.76
N GLN A 752 1.22 -12.40 -21.68
CA GLN A 752 1.89 -12.90 -20.48
C GLN A 752 1.11 -14.03 -19.76
N ASP A 753 -0.21 -14.11 -19.95
CA ASP A 753 -1.09 -15.14 -19.37
C ASP A 753 -1.16 -16.42 -20.21
N PHE A 754 -0.30 -16.52 -21.24
CA PHE A 754 -0.10 -17.71 -22.06
C PHE A 754 1.14 -18.47 -21.57
N LEU A 755 0.97 -19.72 -21.14
CA LEU A 755 2.08 -20.60 -20.77
C LEU A 755 2.15 -21.76 -21.78
N GLY A 756 2.66 -21.47 -22.97
CA GLY A 756 2.86 -22.44 -24.04
C GLY A 756 4.24 -23.08 -24.06
N PRO A 757 4.61 -23.80 -25.13
CA PRO A 757 5.85 -24.58 -25.20
C PRO A 757 7.12 -23.79 -24.85
N GLU A 758 7.27 -22.58 -25.38
CA GLU A 758 8.41 -21.70 -25.10
C GLU A 758 8.47 -21.31 -23.61
N GLN A 759 7.31 -21.00 -23.01
CA GLN A 759 7.21 -20.66 -21.59
C GLN A 759 7.47 -21.87 -20.68
N ILE A 760 7.06 -23.08 -21.09
CA ILE A 760 7.33 -24.31 -20.34
C ILE A 760 8.81 -24.69 -20.41
N GLU A 761 9.44 -24.54 -21.58
CA GLU A 761 10.88 -24.74 -21.74
C GLU A 761 11.66 -23.74 -20.89
N LYS A 762 11.28 -22.46 -20.92
CA LYS A 762 11.89 -21.43 -20.07
C LYS A 762 11.71 -21.74 -18.58
N ALA A 763 10.54 -22.21 -18.18
CA ALA A 763 10.23 -22.46 -16.78
C ALA A 763 10.95 -23.67 -16.20
N PHE A 764 10.98 -24.79 -16.93
CA PHE A 764 11.42 -26.08 -16.36
C PHE A 764 12.55 -26.74 -17.15
N GLY A 765 13.01 -26.15 -18.25
CA GLY A 765 13.95 -26.78 -19.19
C GLY A 765 13.33 -27.95 -19.97
N ILE A 766 12.00 -28.02 -20.05
CA ILE A 766 11.27 -29.11 -20.70
C ILE A 766 10.93 -28.71 -22.14
N LYS A 767 11.52 -29.38 -23.12
CA LYS A 767 11.13 -29.28 -24.52
C LYS A 767 9.90 -30.14 -24.78
N ILE A 768 8.86 -29.54 -25.37
CA ILE A 768 7.62 -30.24 -25.75
C ILE A 768 7.62 -30.39 -27.27
N ASP A 769 7.99 -31.58 -27.76
CA ASP A 769 8.08 -31.87 -29.19
C ASP A 769 6.70 -32.16 -29.84
N ASP A 770 5.73 -32.62 -29.04
CA ASP A 770 4.36 -32.87 -29.48
C ASP A 770 3.37 -32.08 -28.64
N VAL A 771 2.98 -30.92 -29.17
CA VAL A 771 2.05 -30.01 -28.51
C VAL A 771 0.61 -30.49 -28.79
N PRO A 772 -0.21 -30.78 -27.76
CA PRO A 772 -1.60 -31.16 -27.92
C PRO A 772 -2.41 -30.02 -28.56
N GLU A 773 -3.48 -30.36 -29.25
CA GLU A 773 -4.41 -29.39 -29.83
C GLU A 773 -5.17 -28.62 -28.73
N ILE A 774 -5.38 -27.31 -28.90
CA ILE A 774 -6.18 -26.50 -27.98
C ILE A 774 -7.65 -26.88 -28.18
N GLN A 775 -8.28 -27.45 -27.16
CA GLN A 775 -9.67 -27.91 -27.20
C GLN A 775 -10.72 -26.80 -27.00
N PHE A 776 -10.30 -25.54 -26.92
CA PHE A 776 -11.17 -24.38 -26.72
C PHE A 776 -11.30 -23.58 -28.01
N SER A 777 -12.51 -23.17 -28.35
CA SER A 777 -12.73 -22.23 -29.44
C SER A 777 -12.15 -20.85 -29.14
N LEU A 778 -11.83 -20.06 -30.17
CA LEU A 778 -11.31 -18.70 -29.99
C LEU A 778 -12.24 -17.80 -29.16
N ASP A 779 -13.56 -17.97 -29.31
CA ASP A 779 -14.54 -17.21 -28.52
C ASP A 779 -14.52 -17.62 -27.05
N GLU A 780 -14.36 -18.92 -26.74
CA GLU A 780 -14.17 -19.37 -25.35
C GLU A 780 -12.87 -18.84 -24.75
N LEU A 781 -11.80 -18.81 -25.54
CA LEU A 781 -10.50 -18.25 -25.14
C LEU A 781 -10.62 -16.74 -24.84
N ARG A 782 -11.35 -15.98 -25.67
CA ARG A 782 -11.60 -14.55 -25.43
C ARG A 782 -12.40 -14.33 -24.15
N GLN A 783 -13.48 -15.09 -23.95
CA GLN A 783 -14.27 -15.01 -22.73
C GLN A 783 -13.47 -15.42 -21.49
N ALA A 784 -12.58 -16.41 -21.61
CA ALA A 784 -11.70 -16.82 -20.52
C ALA A 784 -10.70 -15.73 -20.14
N LYS A 785 -10.07 -15.09 -21.12
CA LYS A 785 -9.22 -13.92 -20.88
C LYS A 785 -9.99 -12.79 -20.17
N ASP A 786 -11.21 -12.50 -20.62
CA ASP A 786 -12.05 -11.45 -20.00
C ASP A 786 -12.41 -11.77 -18.54
N ARG A 787 -12.42 -13.05 -18.15
CA ARG A 787 -12.61 -13.51 -16.78
C ARG A 787 -11.33 -13.56 -15.94
N GLY A 788 -10.17 -13.22 -16.50
CA GLY A 788 -8.88 -13.28 -15.83
C GLY A 788 -8.32 -14.69 -15.67
N GLU A 789 -8.66 -15.60 -16.59
CA GLU A 789 -8.04 -16.93 -16.70
C GLU A 789 -6.73 -16.84 -17.49
N MET A 790 -5.85 -17.83 -17.28
CA MET A 790 -4.65 -18.09 -18.07
C MET A 790 -4.86 -19.33 -18.92
N LEU A 791 -4.17 -19.40 -20.07
CA LEU A 791 -4.09 -20.61 -20.87
C LEU A 791 -2.75 -21.30 -20.61
N VAL A 792 -2.80 -22.49 -20.02
CA VAL A 792 -1.62 -23.23 -19.55
C VAL A 792 -1.49 -24.55 -20.29
N LEU A 793 -0.33 -24.79 -20.91
CA LEU A 793 0.05 -26.09 -21.43
C LEU A 793 0.66 -26.92 -20.30
N TYR A 794 0.03 -28.04 -19.98
CA TYR A 794 0.55 -29.01 -19.04
C TYR A 794 1.30 -30.13 -19.78
N THR A 795 2.33 -30.68 -19.13
CA THR A 795 3.08 -31.87 -19.57
C THR A 795 3.27 -32.82 -18.40
N ASP A 796 3.30 -34.11 -18.69
CA ASP A 796 3.45 -35.19 -17.71
C ASP A 796 4.92 -35.60 -17.50
N LYS A 797 5.84 -35.14 -18.35
CA LYS A 797 7.25 -35.57 -18.37
C LYS A 797 8.23 -34.43 -18.07
N ALA A 798 9.24 -34.76 -17.27
CA ALA A 798 10.42 -33.95 -16.99
C ALA A 798 11.48 -34.07 -18.12
N PRO A 799 12.55 -33.26 -18.11
CA PRO A 799 13.56 -33.27 -19.19
C PRO A 799 14.28 -34.61 -19.35
N ASP A 800 14.33 -35.43 -18.29
CA ASP A 800 14.92 -36.77 -18.30
C ASP A 800 13.90 -37.89 -18.62
N GLY A 801 12.70 -37.53 -19.03
CA GLY A 801 11.61 -38.46 -19.39
C GLY A 801 10.87 -39.07 -18.20
N GLN A 802 11.25 -38.76 -16.95
CA GLN A 802 10.51 -39.18 -15.75
C GLN A 802 9.23 -38.39 -15.56
N SER A 803 8.29 -38.90 -14.76
CA SER A 803 7.05 -38.18 -14.43
C SER A 803 7.34 -36.85 -13.73
N LEU A 804 6.68 -35.78 -14.19
CA LEU A 804 6.83 -34.43 -13.65
C LEU A 804 5.96 -34.22 -12.39
N THR A 805 6.40 -34.80 -11.29
CA THR A 805 5.74 -34.68 -9.98
C THR A 805 6.07 -33.35 -9.30
N MET A 806 5.37 -32.98 -8.22
CA MET A 806 5.73 -31.80 -7.42
C MET A 806 7.15 -31.90 -6.86
N GLU A 807 7.53 -33.09 -6.39
CA GLU A 807 8.90 -33.38 -5.95
C GLU A 807 9.90 -33.16 -7.09
N LYS A 808 9.58 -33.64 -8.31
CA LYS A 808 10.45 -33.46 -9.48
C LYS A 808 10.60 -31.98 -9.85
N MET A 809 9.51 -31.21 -9.85
CA MET A 809 9.57 -29.76 -10.09
C MET A 809 10.46 -29.05 -9.05
N PHE A 810 10.34 -29.42 -7.77
CA PHE A 810 11.20 -28.88 -6.72
C PHE A 810 12.68 -29.18 -6.98
N VAL A 811 13.01 -30.42 -7.33
CA VAL A 811 14.39 -30.84 -7.62
C VAL A 811 14.94 -30.14 -8.87
N LEU A 812 14.14 -29.98 -9.91
CA LEU A 812 14.54 -29.31 -11.15
C LEU A 812 14.85 -27.83 -10.92
N LEU A 813 14.00 -27.13 -10.16
CA LEU A 813 14.07 -25.68 -10.03
C LEU A 813 15.02 -25.21 -8.92
N LYS A 814 15.19 -26.00 -7.85
CA LYS A 814 15.96 -25.58 -6.68
C LYS A 814 17.37 -25.07 -7.00
N PRO A 815 18.20 -25.75 -7.81
CA PRO A 815 19.54 -25.26 -8.13
C PRO A 815 19.52 -23.89 -8.82
N GLN A 816 18.55 -23.66 -9.72
CA GLN A 816 18.40 -22.39 -10.41
C GLN A 816 17.89 -21.30 -9.46
N PHE A 817 16.91 -21.61 -8.61
CA PHE A 817 16.38 -20.65 -7.65
C PHE A 817 17.42 -20.22 -6.63
N ASP A 818 18.22 -21.16 -6.11
CA ASP A 818 19.31 -20.88 -5.18
C ASP A 818 20.38 -20.00 -5.84
N LYS A 819 20.73 -20.29 -7.11
CA LYS A 819 21.72 -19.52 -7.88
C LYS A 819 21.25 -18.10 -8.21
N ASP A 820 20.00 -17.97 -8.63
CA ASP A 820 19.42 -16.70 -9.11
C ASP A 820 18.84 -15.85 -7.95
N GLY A 821 18.88 -16.34 -6.71
CA GLY A 821 18.33 -15.64 -5.55
C GLY A 821 16.80 -15.51 -5.57
N LYS A 822 16.09 -16.46 -6.18
CA LYS A 822 14.63 -16.43 -6.39
C LYS A 822 13.78 -16.88 -5.19
N GLY A 823 14.41 -17.14 -4.04
CA GLY A 823 13.76 -17.67 -2.85
C GLY A 823 13.51 -19.18 -2.91
N GLY A 824 12.59 -19.67 -2.08
CA GLY A 824 12.20 -21.08 -2.07
C GLY A 824 11.32 -21.45 -3.28
N VAL A 825 11.36 -22.72 -3.68
CA VAL A 825 10.48 -23.25 -4.75
C VAL A 825 9.13 -23.65 -4.16
N LEU A 826 9.15 -24.53 -3.15
CA LEU A 826 7.99 -24.94 -2.37
C LEU A 826 8.30 -24.74 -0.88
N TYR A 827 7.35 -24.20 -0.14
CA TYR A 827 7.44 -24.00 1.30
C TYR A 827 6.75 -25.15 2.07
N ASN A 828 7.35 -25.53 3.20
CA ASN A 828 6.80 -26.52 4.13
C ASN A 828 6.42 -27.88 3.52
N THR A 829 7.31 -28.47 2.72
CA THR A 829 7.05 -29.76 2.06
C THR A 829 7.27 -30.98 2.94
N GLU A 830 7.76 -30.82 4.18
CA GLU A 830 8.17 -31.96 5.03
C GLU A 830 7.00 -32.91 5.35
N TRP A 831 5.82 -32.36 5.60
CA TRP A 831 4.64 -33.16 5.95
C TRP A 831 4.07 -33.93 4.76
N CYS A 832 4.20 -33.41 3.53
CA CYS A 832 3.63 -34.02 2.33
C CYS A 832 4.62 -34.90 1.57
N ARG A 833 5.83 -35.14 2.10
CA ARG A 833 6.85 -35.93 1.41
C ARG A 833 6.36 -37.32 1.06
N ASP A 834 5.49 -37.95 1.85
CA ASP A 834 5.02 -39.32 1.59
C ASP A 834 3.63 -39.38 0.95
N GLU A 835 3.05 -38.23 0.63
CA GLU A 835 1.73 -38.15 0.00
C GLU A 835 1.78 -38.45 -1.51
N ASP A 836 0.77 -39.17 -2.00
CA ASP A 836 0.70 -39.60 -3.40
C ASP A 836 0.65 -38.41 -4.37
N PHE A 837 -0.05 -37.34 -4.00
CA PHE A 837 -0.13 -36.12 -4.82
C PHE A 837 1.22 -35.42 -4.98
N PHE A 838 2.17 -35.63 -4.07
CA PHE A 838 3.48 -35.01 -4.10
C PHE A 838 4.51 -35.84 -4.87
N LYS A 839 4.50 -37.18 -4.67
CA LYS A 839 5.49 -38.12 -5.21
C LYS A 839 5.10 -38.86 -6.48
N LYS A 840 3.81 -39.07 -6.72
CA LYS A 840 3.33 -40.00 -7.76
C LYS A 840 2.50 -39.33 -8.84
N GLU A 841 1.71 -38.32 -8.47
CA GLU A 841 0.88 -37.60 -9.44
C GLU A 841 1.72 -36.67 -10.32
N ALA A 842 1.36 -36.62 -11.60
CA ALA A 842 1.88 -35.68 -12.59
C ALA A 842 0.70 -35.02 -13.32
N PRO A 843 0.87 -33.80 -13.86
CA PRO A 843 -0.14 -33.17 -14.71
C PRO A 843 -0.40 -34.07 -15.93
N LYS A 844 -1.61 -34.01 -16.48
CA LYS A 844 -1.88 -34.65 -17.79
C LYS A 844 -1.40 -33.71 -18.90
N ALA A 845 -0.86 -34.26 -19.98
CA ALA A 845 -0.53 -33.47 -21.16
C ALA A 845 -1.81 -32.93 -21.84
N LYS A 846 -2.11 -31.65 -21.63
CA LYS A 846 -3.32 -30.95 -22.13
C LYS A 846 -3.15 -29.44 -22.05
N TRP A 847 -4.01 -28.71 -22.74
CA TRP A 847 -4.26 -27.30 -22.43
C TRP A 847 -5.28 -27.20 -21.29
N GLY A 848 -5.12 -26.21 -20.41
CA GLY A 848 -6.08 -25.90 -19.36
C GLY A 848 -6.32 -24.40 -19.24
N LEU A 849 -7.57 -24.02 -19.01
CA LEU A 849 -7.92 -22.65 -18.63
C LEU A 849 -7.99 -22.58 -17.11
N VAL A 850 -7.21 -21.69 -16.49
CA VAL A 850 -7.12 -21.60 -15.02
C VAL A 850 -7.15 -20.16 -14.54
N GLY A 851 -7.99 -19.87 -13.55
CA GLY A 851 -8.08 -18.54 -12.94
C GLY A 851 -6.77 -18.11 -12.26
N LYS A 852 -6.38 -16.84 -12.46
CA LYS A 852 -5.27 -16.22 -11.72
C LYS A 852 -5.62 -15.93 -10.27
N ASP A 853 -6.91 -15.75 -9.99
CA ASP A 853 -7.46 -15.39 -8.69
C ASP A 853 -8.70 -16.26 -8.41
N PHE A 854 -9.27 -16.09 -7.22
CA PHE A 854 -10.47 -16.79 -6.79
C PHE A 854 -11.72 -16.37 -7.56
N ILE A 855 -12.64 -17.31 -7.75
CA ILE A 855 -13.99 -16.94 -8.19
C ILE A 855 -14.66 -16.04 -7.13
N PRO A 856 -15.52 -15.09 -7.53
CA PRO A 856 -16.21 -14.21 -6.59
C PRO A 856 -17.00 -14.98 -5.53
N ASN A 857 -16.96 -14.49 -4.28
CA ASN A 857 -17.66 -15.08 -3.13
C ASN A 857 -17.27 -16.55 -2.85
N SER A 858 -16.01 -16.94 -3.03
CA SER A 858 -15.52 -18.27 -2.63
C SER A 858 -14.69 -18.30 -1.35
N THR A 859 -14.18 -17.16 -0.87
CA THR A 859 -13.48 -17.09 0.41
C THR A 859 -14.44 -17.15 1.59
N ASP A 860 -13.90 -17.47 2.78
CA ASP A 860 -14.68 -17.56 4.03
C ASP A 860 -15.85 -18.56 3.94
N LYS A 861 -15.64 -19.62 3.15
CA LYS A 861 -16.58 -20.71 2.92
C LYS A 861 -15.89 -22.04 3.13
N ASN A 862 -16.64 -23.02 3.61
CA ASN A 862 -16.14 -24.39 3.70
C ASN A 862 -16.12 -25.05 2.30
N TYR A 863 -15.53 -26.23 2.17
CA TYR A 863 -15.28 -26.85 0.88
C TYR A 863 -16.58 -27.14 0.10
N LEU A 864 -17.63 -27.56 0.81
CA LEU A 864 -18.95 -27.80 0.22
C LEU A 864 -19.57 -26.49 -0.31
N GLN A 865 -19.54 -25.42 0.47
CA GLN A 865 -20.04 -24.10 0.09
C GLN A 865 -19.24 -23.48 -1.07
N GLN A 866 -17.94 -23.72 -1.15
CA GLN A 866 -17.15 -23.33 -2.32
C GLN A 866 -17.50 -24.14 -3.57
N THR A 867 -17.84 -25.42 -3.41
CA THR A 867 -18.29 -26.28 -4.51
C THR A 867 -19.66 -25.83 -5.04
N GLU A 868 -20.55 -25.34 -4.15
CA GLU A 868 -21.78 -24.66 -4.55
C GLU A 868 -21.50 -23.36 -5.33
N ALA A 869 -20.56 -22.54 -4.84
CA ALA A 869 -20.14 -21.32 -5.54
C ALA A 869 -19.56 -21.63 -6.94
N LEU A 870 -18.81 -22.73 -7.08
CA LEU A 870 -18.33 -23.21 -8.38
C LEU A 870 -19.48 -23.63 -9.31
N ALA A 871 -20.47 -24.37 -8.79
CA ALA A 871 -21.64 -24.76 -9.56
C ALA A 871 -22.38 -23.53 -10.11
N ASP A 872 -22.56 -22.51 -9.27
CA ASP A 872 -23.18 -21.25 -9.67
C ASP A 872 -22.32 -20.46 -10.65
N PHE A 873 -21.01 -20.43 -10.46
CA PHE A 873 -20.08 -19.76 -11.38
C PHE A 873 -20.11 -20.41 -12.78
N VAL A 874 -20.14 -21.74 -12.85
CA VAL A 874 -20.27 -22.48 -14.11
C VAL A 874 -21.59 -22.15 -14.81
N LYS A 875 -22.72 -22.18 -14.08
CA LYS A 875 -24.06 -21.89 -14.65
C LYS A 875 -24.19 -20.44 -15.12
N ASN A 876 -23.80 -19.49 -14.27
CA ASN A 876 -24.20 -18.09 -14.39
C ASN A 876 -23.11 -17.19 -14.99
N THR A 877 -21.87 -17.68 -15.06
CA THR A 877 -20.72 -16.92 -15.57
C THR A 877 -20.06 -17.62 -16.75
N VAL A 878 -19.62 -18.87 -16.60
CA VAL A 878 -18.84 -19.58 -17.62
C VAL A 878 -19.68 -19.85 -18.87
N PHE A 879 -20.91 -20.35 -18.69
CA PHE A 879 -21.82 -20.66 -19.79
C PHE A 879 -23.00 -19.69 -19.86
N LYS A 880 -22.81 -18.44 -19.42
CA LYS A 880 -23.89 -17.44 -19.39
C LYS A 880 -24.44 -17.20 -20.80
N GLY A 881 -25.72 -17.47 -20.99
CA GLY A 881 -26.39 -17.30 -22.30
C GLY A 881 -26.05 -18.37 -23.33
N GLN A 882 -25.37 -19.45 -22.93
CA GLN A 882 -25.07 -20.61 -23.76
C GLN A 882 -25.61 -21.89 -23.12
N PRO A 883 -25.91 -22.94 -23.89
CA PRO A 883 -26.22 -24.25 -23.33
C PRO A 883 -25.04 -24.81 -22.54
N ILE A 884 -25.25 -25.14 -21.27
CA ILE A 884 -24.25 -25.81 -20.43
C ILE A 884 -23.97 -27.20 -21.03
N PRO A 885 -22.72 -27.62 -21.25
CA PRO A 885 -22.42 -28.95 -21.79
C PRO A 885 -22.97 -30.08 -20.90
N PRO A 886 -23.40 -31.23 -21.48
CA PRO A 886 -24.06 -32.31 -20.73
C PRO A 886 -23.25 -32.83 -19.54
N GLU A 887 -21.93 -32.90 -19.68
CA GLU A 887 -20.99 -33.30 -18.62
C GLU A 887 -21.04 -32.38 -17.39
N TYR A 888 -21.08 -31.05 -17.58
CA TYR A 888 -21.23 -30.10 -16.49
C TYR A 888 -22.65 -30.13 -15.89
N GLN A 889 -23.68 -30.33 -16.71
CA GLN A 889 -25.05 -30.49 -16.21
C GLN A 889 -25.17 -31.74 -15.32
N GLU A 890 -24.56 -32.85 -15.73
CA GLU A 890 -24.53 -34.08 -14.95
C GLU A 890 -23.76 -33.90 -13.65
N ALA A 891 -22.56 -33.29 -13.72
CA ALA A 891 -21.72 -33.03 -12.56
C ALA A 891 -22.39 -32.12 -11.52
N ILE A 892 -23.08 -31.07 -11.99
CA ILE A 892 -23.85 -30.19 -11.09
C ILE A 892 -25.05 -30.95 -10.52
N ARG A 893 -25.79 -31.73 -11.32
CA ARG A 893 -26.91 -32.53 -10.82
C ARG A 893 -26.47 -33.53 -9.75
N GLU A 894 -25.34 -34.20 -9.96
CA GLU A 894 -24.72 -35.09 -8.97
C GLU A 894 -24.46 -34.35 -7.66
N PHE A 895 -23.84 -33.17 -7.74
CA PHE A 895 -23.59 -32.32 -6.58
C PHE A 895 -24.88 -31.93 -5.86
N GLU A 896 -25.90 -31.44 -6.57
CA GLU A 896 -27.17 -31.00 -5.98
C GLU A 896 -27.92 -32.15 -5.28
N ILE A 897 -27.83 -33.38 -5.79
CA ILE A 897 -28.43 -34.57 -5.16
C ILE A 897 -27.67 -34.92 -3.87
N GLN A 898 -26.34 -34.88 -3.89
CA GLN A 898 -25.52 -35.31 -2.76
C GLN A 898 -25.31 -34.22 -1.69
N LYS A 899 -25.47 -32.93 -2.02
CA LYS A 899 -25.05 -31.81 -1.15
C LYS A 899 -25.69 -31.84 0.23
N GLY A 900 -26.96 -32.22 0.33
CA GLY A 900 -27.68 -32.26 1.61
C GLY A 900 -27.13 -33.33 2.55
N ASP A 901 -26.79 -34.50 2.03
CA ASP A 901 -26.24 -35.59 2.84
C ASP A 901 -24.75 -35.38 3.15
N ILE A 902 -23.99 -34.84 2.20
CA ILE A 902 -22.60 -34.41 2.46
C ILE A 902 -22.57 -33.33 3.55
N GLY A 903 -23.51 -32.38 3.52
CA GLY A 903 -23.64 -31.34 4.54
C GLY A 903 -23.88 -31.88 5.94
N LYS A 904 -24.70 -32.94 6.08
CA LYS A 904 -24.88 -33.64 7.36
C LYS A 904 -23.61 -34.34 7.81
N LEU A 905 -22.94 -35.04 6.88
CA LEU A 905 -21.71 -35.78 7.18
C LEU A 905 -20.56 -34.87 7.62
N LEU A 906 -20.47 -33.63 7.13
CA LEU A 906 -19.43 -32.68 7.57
C LEU A 906 -19.42 -32.43 9.09
N GLY A 907 -20.57 -32.58 9.76
CA GLY A 907 -20.68 -32.45 11.22
C GLY A 907 -20.59 -33.78 11.99
N SER A 908 -20.67 -34.93 11.32
CA SER A 908 -20.74 -36.24 11.98
C SER A 908 -19.66 -37.24 11.57
N ASP A 909 -19.37 -37.34 10.26
CA ASP A 909 -18.34 -38.20 9.66
C ASP A 909 -17.69 -37.45 8.50
N TRP A 910 -16.81 -36.54 8.88
CA TRP A 910 -16.17 -35.62 7.95
C TRP A 910 -15.20 -36.32 6.99
N GLY A 911 -14.66 -37.49 7.39
CA GLY A 911 -13.78 -38.29 6.54
C GLY A 911 -14.52 -38.84 5.33
N GLU A 912 -15.72 -39.40 5.55
CA GLU A 912 -16.61 -39.82 4.46
C GLU A 912 -17.15 -38.62 3.67
N ALA A 913 -17.47 -37.49 4.33
CA ALA A 913 -17.85 -36.26 3.64
C ALA A 913 -16.76 -35.77 2.69
N GLY A 914 -15.50 -35.72 3.16
CA GLY A 914 -14.35 -35.32 2.36
C GLY A 914 -14.11 -36.27 1.19
N LYS A 915 -14.23 -37.59 1.42
CA LYS A 915 -14.14 -38.59 0.35
C LYS A 915 -15.18 -38.38 -0.75
N ARG A 916 -16.45 -38.10 -0.38
CA ARG A 916 -17.51 -37.79 -1.34
C ARG A 916 -17.26 -36.48 -2.07
N LEU A 917 -16.88 -35.42 -1.35
CA LEU A 917 -16.55 -34.10 -1.93
C LEU A 917 -15.43 -34.19 -2.96
N ALA A 918 -14.38 -34.97 -2.68
CA ALA A 918 -13.28 -35.20 -3.61
C ALA A 918 -13.73 -36.03 -4.82
N ALA A 919 -14.67 -36.97 -4.66
CA ALA A 919 -15.14 -37.84 -5.73
C ALA A 919 -16.16 -37.18 -6.68
N LEU A 920 -16.76 -36.05 -6.31
CA LEU A 920 -17.71 -35.32 -7.16
C LEU A 920 -17.10 -35.00 -8.52
N LYS A 921 -17.85 -35.27 -9.61
CA LYS A 921 -17.43 -34.88 -10.97
C LYS A 921 -17.14 -33.39 -11.06
N LEU A 922 -17.96 -32.56 -10.42
CA LEU A 922 -17.79 -31.10 -10.44
C LEU A 922 -16.43 -30.70 -9.84
N THR A 923 -16.04 -31.29 -8.71
CA THR A 923 -14.74 -31.07 -8.07
C THR A 923 -13.59 -31.47 -8.98
N GLN A 924 -13.66 -32.65 -9.61
CA GLN A 924 -12.60 -33.15 -10.50
C GLN A 924 -12.47 -32.33 -11.79
N MET A 925 -13.57 -31.75 -12.28
CA MET A 925 -13.59 -30.97 -13.52
C MET A 925 -13.23 -29.50 -13.33
N THR A 926 -13.47 -28.93 -12.14
CA THR A 926 -13.45 -27.46 -11.95
C THR A 926 -12.34 -26.93 -11.03
N ARG A 927 -11.55 -27.83 -10.43
CA ARG A 927 -10.42 -27.49 -9.57
C ARG A 927 -9.14 -28.14 -10.09
N THR A 928 -8.03 -27.43 -9.94
CA THR A 928 -6.69 -27.96 -10.17
C THR A 928 -6.37 -29.07 -9.16
N SER A 929 -5.54 -30.02 -9.59
CA SER A 929 -4.78 -30.87 -8.66
C SER A 929 -3.61 -30.11 -8.03
N PRO A 930 -3.06 -30.57 -6.89
CA PRO A 930 -1.86 -29.98 -6.29
C PRO A 930 -0.70 -29.81 -7.25
N VAL A 931 -0.46 -30.81 -8.11
CA VAL A 931 0.62 -30.78 -9.08
C VAL A 931 0.38 -29.79 -10.21
N GLU A 932 -0.86 -29.68 -10.71
CA GLU A 932 -1.23 -28.67 -11.72
C GLU A 932 -1.17 -27.25 -11.14
N ASP A 933 -1.54 -27.07 -9.87
CA ASP A 933 -1.49 -25.78 -9.19
C ASP A 933 -0.04 -25.34 -8.94
N ALA A 934 0.81 -26.23 -8.41
CA ALA A 934 2.25 -25.96 -8.28
C ALA A 934 2.89 -25.63 -9.63
N TYR A 935 2.57 -26.43 -10.66
CA TYR A 935 3.08 -26.24 -12.02
C TYR A 935 2.76 -24.84 -12.55
N ARG A 936 1.49 -24.42 -12.53
CA ARG A 936 1.11 -23.11 -13.07
C ARG A 936 1.71 -21.95 -12.27
N LEU A 937 1.78 -22.07 -10.94
CA LEU A 937 2.33 -21.02 -10.07
C LEU A 937 3.82 -20.83 -10.35
N LEU A 938 4.58 -21.93 -10.42
CA LEU A 938 6.02 -21.92 -10.69
C LEU A 938 6.33 -21.49 -12.13
N ALA A 939 5.57 -21.99 -13.12
CA ALA A 939 5.75 -21.63 -14.51
C ALA A 939 5.47 -20.15 -14.75
N TYR A 940 4.37 -19.63 -14.20
CA TYR A 940 4.04 -18.21 -14.32
C TYR A 940 5.13 -17.33 -13.69
N PHE A 941 5.62 -17.69 -12.50
CA PHE A 941 6.70 -16.98 -11.84
C PHE A 941 8.02 -17.00 -12.63
N GLN A 942 8.44 -18.15 -13.19
CA GLN A 942 9.65 -18.20 -14.02
C GLN A 942 9.53 -17.38 -15.31
N ASN A 943 8.32 -17.24 -15.85
CA ASN A 943 8.11 -16.49 -17.08
C ASN A 943 7.99 -14.99 -16.88
N SER A 944 7.37 -14.56 -15.77
CA SER A 944 7.01 -13.16 -15.52
C SER A 944 7.69 -12.48 -14.33
N GLY A 945 8.23 -13.24 -13.38
CA GLY A 945 8.67 -12.75 -12.08
C GLY A 945 7.52 -12.47 -11.08
N ASP A 946 6.26 -12.57 -11.50
CA ASP A 946 5.10 -12.34 -10.64
C ASP A 946 4.70 -13.60 -9.87
N LYS A 947 4.40 -13.45 -8.57
CA LYS A 947 3.90 -14.53 -7.72
C LYS A 947 2.37 -14.48 -7.67
N LEU A 948 1.72 -15.52 -8.19
CA LEU A 948 0.26 -15.66 -8.08
C LEU A 948 -0.12 -16.19 -6.69
N LEU A 949 -1.24 -15.71 -6.16
CA LEU A 949 -1.75 -16.04 -4.82
C LEU A 949 -0.71 -15.81 -3.70
N PRO A 950 -0.11 -14.60 -3.57
CA PRO A 950 0.99 -14.37 -2.64
C PRO A 950 0.57 -14.40 -1.15
N ALA A 951 -0.68 -14.04 -0.84
CA ALA A 951 -1.21 -13.98 0.53
C ALA A 951 -2.45 -14.86 0.74
N THR A 952 -2.83 -15.64 -0.28
CA THR A 952 -4.05 -16.45 -0.30
C THR A 952 -3.76 -17.84 -0.83
N VAL A 953 -4.64 -18.80 -0.58
CA VAL A 953 -4.44 -20.19 -1.00
C VAL A 953 -5.68 -20.78 -1.68
N ASN A 954 -5.44 -21.55 -2.74
CA ASN A 954 -6.45 -22.22 -3.53
C ASN A 954 -6.65 -23.66 -3.06
N TRP A 955 -7.88 -24.02 -2.69
CA TRP A 955 -8.22 -25.42 -2.40
C TRP A 955 -8.27 -26.26 -3.68
N THR A 956 -7.52 -27.35 -3.68
CA THR A 956 -7.41 -28.27 -4.83
C THR A 956 -8.46 -29.38 -4.79
N ASN A 957 -8.44 -30.25 -5.80
CA ASN A 957 -9.30 -31.43 -5.88
C ASN A 957 -8.76 -32.68 -5.13
N ARG A 958 -7.67 -32.55 -4.36
CA ARG A 958 -7.05 -33.67 -3.63
C ARG A 958 -7.14 -33.54 -2.13
N ARG A 959 -7.13 -34.72 -1.50
CA ARG A 959 -7.05 -34.87 -0.06
C ARG A 959 -5.70 -35.43 0.36
N THR A 960 -5.31 -35.15 1.58
CA THR A 960 -4.25 -35.86 2.29
C THR A 960 -4.70 -37.29 2.62
N SER A 961 -3.76 -38.14 2.96
CA SER A 961 -4.02 -39.50 3.46
C SER A 961 -4.92 -39.52 4.70
N ASP A 962 -4.83 -38.49 5.55
CA ASP A 962 -5.65 -38.28 6.74
C ASP A 962 -7.05 -37.69 6.44
N GLY A 963 -7.30 -37.24 5.21
CA GLY A 963 -8.63 -36.86 4.72
C GLY A 963 -8.91 -35.36 4.62
N ASP A 964 -7.97 -34.49 4.99
CA ASP A 964 -8.05 -33.03 4.81
C ASP A 964 -7.82 -32.64 3.34
N PHE A 965 -8.25 -31.45 2.92
CA PHE A 965 -8.03 -30.97 1.55
C PHE A 965 -6.75 -30.16 1.42
N VAL A 966 -5.98 -30.47 0.38
CA VAL A 966 -4.72 -29.80 0.06
C VAL A 966 -5.01 -28.45 -0.58
N TYR A 967 -4.28 -27.42 -0.16
CA TYR A 967 -4.29 -26.10 -0.80
C TYR A 967 -2.88 -25.65 -1.14
N LEU A 968 -2.78 -24.83 -2.19
CA LEU A 968 -1.54 -24.20 -2.62
C LEU A 968 -1.71 -22.71 -2.83
N GLY A 969 -0.64 -21.95 -2.64
CA GLY A 969 -0.63 -20.49 -2.74
C GLY A 969 0.33 -19.94 -1.72
N GLY A 970 0.01 -18.81 -1.08
CA GLY A 970 0.91 -18.12 -0.16
C GLY A 970 2.31 -17.95 -0.76
N PHE A 971 2.37 -17.66 -2.06
CA PHE A 971 3.62 -17.69 -2.80
C PHE A 971 4.44 -16.44 -2.49
N ASP A 972 5.37 -16.57 -1.55
CA ASP A 972 6.23 -15.50 -1.06
C ASP A 972 7.72 -15.82 -1.28
N SER A 973 8.64 -15.27 -0.49
CA SER A 973 10.08 -15.55 -0.57
C SER A 973 10.44 -16.98 -0.13
N GLY A 974 9.60 -17.64 0.67
CA GLY A 974 9.74 -19.03 1.11
C GLY A 974 9.32 -20.06 0.06
N GLY A 975 8.63 -19.64 -1.00
CA GLY A 975 8.15 -20.47 -2.10
C GLY A 975 6.64 -20.69 -2.07
N VAL A 976 6.12 -21.54 -2.94
CA VAL A 976 4.69 -21.87 -2.94
C VAL A 976 4.38 -22.70 -1.69
N SER A 977 3.53 -22.17 -0.81
CA SER A 977 3.06 -22.87 0.39
C SER A 977 2.19 -24.06 0.00
N VAL A 978 2.52 -25.23 0.55
CA VAL A 978 1.75 -26.47 0.41
C VAL A 978 1.28 -26.88 1.80
N SER A 979 -0.02 -26.88 2.03
CA SER A 979 -0.61 -27.24 3.33
C SER A 979 -2.01 -27.84 3.13
N TYR A 980 -2.69 -28.17 4.22
CA TYR A 980 -4.00 -28.81 4.22
C TYR A 980 -4.95 -28.14 5.21
N TRP A 981 -6.26 -28.21 4.92
CA TRP A 981 -7.30 -27.71 5.81
C TRP A 981 -8.50 -28.65 5.84
N TYR A 982 -9.18 -28.62 6.97
CA TYR A 982 -10.39 -29.40 7.20
C TYR A 982 -11.55 -28.91 6.31
N PRO A 983 -12.26 -29.80 5.58
CA PRO A 983 -13.26 -29.42 4.59
C PRO A 983 -14.50 -28.70 5.15
N GLY A 984 -14.81 -28.87 6.44
CA GLY A 984 -15.97 -28.23 7.07
C GLY A 984 -15.70 -26.87 7.71
N LEU A 985 -14.43 -26.44 7.81
CA LEU A 985 -14.05 -25.18 8.44
C LEU A 985 -13.93 -24.08 7.37
N GLN A 986 -14.26 -22.86 7.75
CA GLN A 986 -14.14 -21.66 6.92
C GLN A 986 -12.81 -20.95 7.19
N ASN A 987 -12.27 -20.27 6.19
CA ASN A 987 -11.09 -19.43 6.35
C ASN A 987 -11.11 -18.30 5.29
N PRO A 988 -10.91 -17.03 5.69
CA PRO A 988 -10.95 -15.90 4.76
C PRO A 988 -9.79 -15.88 3.76
N GLY A 989 -8.67 -16.56 4.04
CA GLY A 989 -7.52 -16.70 3.15
C GLY A 989 -7.59 -17.88 2.17
N ILE A 990 -8.59 -18.75 2.29
CA ILE A 990 -8.77 -19.94 1.45
C ILE A 990 -9.93 -19.72 0.49
N GLY A 991 -9.68 -19.85 -0.82
CA GLY A 991 -10.69 -19.72 -1.88
C GLY A 991 -10.58 -20.82 -2.94
N VAL A 992 -11.25 -20.63 -4.07
CA VAL A 992 -11.13 -21.53 -5.23
C VAL A 992 -10.86 -20.77 -6.53
N CYS A 993 -9.78 -21.14 -7.20
CA CYS A 993 -9.50 -20.79 -8.58
C CYS A 993 -10.23 -21.78 -9.49
N PHE A 994 -11.05 -21.26 -10.40
CA PHE A 994 -11.71 -22.08 -11.41
C PHE A 994 -10.69 -22.64 -12.40
N SER A 995 -10.85 -23.90 -12.79
CA SER A 995 -10.04 -24.57 -13.80
C SER A 995 -10.92 -25.41 -14.73
N ARG A 996 -10.54 -25.61 -16.00
CA ARG A 996 -11.15 -26.58 -16.90
C ARG A 996 -10.21 -27.04 -18.00
#